data_AF-X6HGM2-F1
#
_entry.id   AF-X6HGM2-F1
#
_cell.length_a   1.000
_cell.length_b   1.000
_cell.length_c   1.000
_cell.angle_alpha   90.00
_cell.angle_beta   90.00
_cell.angle_gamma   90.00
#
_symmetry.space_group_name_H-M   'P 1'
#
loop_
_entity.id
_entity.type
_entity.pdbx_description
1 polymer ?
#
loop_
_entity_poly.entity_id
_entity_poly.type
_entity_poly.pdbx_seq_one_letter_code
_entity_poly.pdbx_strand_id
1 'polypeptide(L)'
;MTRLAGGLVDRSKTLNFTFDGKRYQGHPGDTLSSALLANGVRLMGRSFKYHRPRGVLSAGSEEPNALVELRLGARQEPNTRATVAELFEGLAARSQNRWPSLSFDALAVNDLLSPFFTAGFYYKTFMWPKAFWEKLYEPAIRKAAGLGSLSMQADPDAYDKGFLHCDLLIIGGGLAGLAAALTAARSGARVILADEDFRLGGRLLAETETLDGAPATDWISALEAELESLPNVRVMRRTTVFGVYDHGIYGAVERVSDHLPEPGDRVRQTLWRITAKRAILAAGATERPIAFADNDRPGIMLAGAMRSYANRWAACPSGRIAVFTNNDDGHRTACDLAAKGVHVAAVIDARREARAQGDYRMIAGGMVTGSRGRLGLTAIEVSANCRREWIDCGALGVSGGWNPNVHLTSHHRGRPVWNEALQAFLPGADGPSGLLPAGAAAGYFSTAQTLRSGAEAALRALNELAIAAAPPVLPHSEDSVYGVAPIFHVPGKKRAWVDFQNDVTVKDIKIAHAENMRPVEHLKRYTTLGMATDQGKTANVTGLAVMAELTGRTIPETGTTIFRPPYTPVTISVLGGGDTGPHFRPRRLTPTHGWAAAQGAVFVESGQWMRAEYFPRQGETHWRQSVERETKAVRSAVGLCDVSTLGKVDVQGADAGEFLNRLYSNVMDTLKVGRVRYGLMLREDGFAYDDGTCARLAEDHYVVTTTTANAGLVYRNMEFARQCLWPELDVQIISTTDAWAQIAVAGPKSRALLARIADGFDLSKDAFPFMACAELTLCSGLRARLFRISFSGELAYELAVPARYGHALMERLMETGADLGVTPYGVEALSVLRVEKGHVGGSELNGQSTAAMLGLGKMVSQKKDAIGAVMSRREGLAGDVRRIVGLQPVERAGKVVAGSHLFTQGATQNLDTDQGWITSACYSPHVGSMIGLGFLENGDQRIGEVIVAANPVEGESERLRIVPAHFVDPEGARLRD
;
A
#
# COMPACT_ATOMS: atom_id res chain seq x y z
N MET A 1 20.41 41.58 11.08
CA MET A 1 20.73 40.22 11.54
C MET A 1 19.57 39.29 11.15
N THR A 2 19.83 38.02 10.86
CA THR A 2 18.80 37.02 10.45
C THR A 2 18.44 36.02 11.55
N ARG A 3 19.33 35.79 12.52
CA ARG A 3 19.00 35.14 13.80
C ARG A 3 18.65 36.24 14.81
N LEU A 4 17.47 36.13 15.42
CA LEU A 4 16.96 37.01 16.48
C LEU A 4 17.32 36.44 17.87
N ALA A 5 17.01 37.19 18.92
CA ALA A 5 17.11 36.71 20.30
C ALA A 5 15.89 35.84 20.69
N GLY A 6 16.07 34.95 21.67
CA GLY A 6 15.01 34.06 22.18
C GLY A 6 14.73 32.85 21.28
N GLY A 7 13.45 32.49 21.16
CA GLY A 7 12.98 31.33 20.42
C GLY A 7 13.00 30.04 21.25
N LEU A 8 12.26 29.04 20.79
CA LEU A 8 12.06 27.72 21.38
C LEU A 8 13.08 26.70 20.88
N VAL A 9 14.36 27.10 20.82
CA VAL A 9 15.50 26.29 20.38
C VAL A 9 16.54 26.17 21.48
N ASP A 10 17.23 25.02 21.56
CA ASP A 10 18.28 24.79 22.55
C ASP A 10 19.61 25.42 22.10
N ARG A 11 19.88 26.63 22.58
CA ARG A 11 21.11 27.37 22.25
C ARG A 11 22.36 26.87 22.99
N SER A 12 22.22 25.94 23.94
CA SER A 12 23.37 25.32 24.63
C SER A 12 24.13 24.34 23.73
N LYS A 13 23.50 23.89 22.65
CA LYS A 13 24.05 22.93 21.69
C LYS A 13 23.99 23.50 20.28
N THR A 14 25.02 23.18 19.49
CA THR A 14 25.08 23.53 18.07
C THR A 14 25.01 22.26 17.24
N LEU A 15 24.16 22.25 16.21
CA LEU A 15 24.08 21.18 15.22
C LEU A 15 24.72 21.64 13.91
N ASN A 16 25.56 20.80 13.32
CA ASN A 16 26.13 21.03 12.00
C ASN A 16 25.30 20.34 10.93
N PHE A 17 25.04 21.02 9.82
CA PHE A 17 24.32 20.43 8.69
C PHE A 17 24.84 20.98 7.36
N THR A 18 24.43 20.35 6.27
CA THR A 18 24.79 20.78 4.91
C THR A 18 23.56 20.99 4.04
N PHE A 19 23.60 22.06 3.24
CA PHE A 19 22.60 22.33 2.21
C PHE A 19 23.32 22.70 0.92
N ASP A 20 23.06 21.95 -0.15
CA ASP A 20 23.75 22.09 -1.44
C ASP A 20 25.29 22.02 -1.32
N GLY A 21 25.79 21.17 -0.41
CA GLY A 21 27.22 20.99 -0.16
C GLY A 21 27.88 22.09 0.68
N LYS A 22 27.17 23.15 1.03
CA LYS A 22 27.65 24.19 1.94
C LYS A 22 27.28 23.87 3.40
N ARG A 23 28.21 24.09 4.32
CA ARG A 23 28.04 23.87 5.76
C ARG A 23 27.34 25.05 6.43
N TYR A 24 26.45 24.74 7.37
CA TYR A 24 25.69 25.68 8.18
C TYR A 24 25.56 25.16 9.62
N GLN A 25 25.12 26.04 10.52
CA GLN A 25 24.90 25.71 11.92
C GLN A 25 23.47 26.03 12.35
N GLY A 26 22.90 25.18 13.19
CA GLY A 26 21.59 25.38 13.82
C GLY A 26 21.59 24.89 15.26
N HIS A 27 20.40 24.75 15.83
CA HIS A 27 20.19 24.32 17.21
C HIS A 27 19.13 23.22 17.27
N PRO A 28 19.16 22.31 18.26
CA PRO A 28 18.04 21.41 18.50
C PRO A 28 16.73 22.20 18.66
N GLY A 29 15.67 21.74 17.99
CA GLY A 29 14.40 22.45 17.86
C GLY A 29 14.25 23.29 16.60
N ASP A 30 15.35 23.57 15.87
CA ASP A 30 15.27 24.10 14.50
C ASP A 30 14.66 23.03 13.56
N THR A 31 13.88 23.49 12.59
CA THR A 31 13.65 22.78 11.32
C THR A 31 14.70 23.20 10.30
N LEU A 32 14.88 22.43 9.22
CA LEU A 32 15.82 22.78 8.15
C LEU A 32 15.56 24.19 7.59
N SER A 33 14.31 24.57 7.33
CA SER A 33 13.98 25.91 6.81
C SER A 33 14.30 27.01 7.82
N SER A 34 14.01 26.80 9.11
CA SER A 34 14.29 27.79 10.16
C SER A 34 15.79 28.02 10.34
N ALA A 35 16.60 26.96 10.31
CA ALA A 35 18.05 27.04 10.39
C ALA A 35 18.63 27.73 9.13
N LEU A 36 18.11 27.42 7.95
CA LEU A 36 18.52 28.09 6.70
C LEU A 36 18.22 29.60 6.74
N LEU A 37 17.03 30.01 7.17
CA LEU A 37 16.68 31.42 7.32
C LEU A 37 17.58 32.13 8.35
N ALA A 38 17.84 31.49 9.49
CA ALA A 38 18.76 32.03 10.50
C ALA A 38 20.17 32.28 9.95
N ASN A 39 20.62 31.45 9.00
CA ASN A 39 21.88 31.60 8.26
C ASN A 39 21.78 32.51 7.02
N GLY A 40 20.68 33.22 6.83
CA GLY A 40 20.49 34.17 5.72
C GLY A 40 20.18 33.53 4.37
N VAL A 41 19.84 32.24 4.34
CA VAL A 41 19.47 31.52 3.10
C VAL A 41 17.98 31.70 2.83
N ARG A 42 17.64 32.58 1.89
CA ARG A 42 16.25 32.80 1.43
C ARG A 42 15.87 31.94 0.23
N LEU A 43 16.84 31.61 -0.62
CA LEU A 43 16.65 30.81 -1.82
C LEU A 43 16.80 29.34 -1.45
N MET A 44 15.74 28.55 -1.62
CA MET A 44 15.70 27.15 -1.20
C MET A 44 15.31 26.18 -2.33
N GLY A 45 14.70 26.69 -3.41
CA GLY A 45 14.27 25.86 -4.53
C GLY A 45 14.06 26.64 -5.82
N ARG A 46 13.56 25.93 -6.82
CA ARG A 46 13.25 26.44 -8.16
C ARG A 46 11.86 25.97 -8.59
N SER A 47 11.12 26.87 -9.24
CA SER A 47 9.76 26.60 -9.67
C SER A 47 9.69 25.52 -10.75
N PHE A 48 8.64 24.70 -10.71
CA PHE A 48 8.54 23.46 -11.50
C PHE A 48 8.75 23.64 -13.01
N LYS A 49 8.09 24.63 -13.61
CA LYS A 49 8.03 24.82 -15.07
C LYS A 49 8.99 25.89 -15.56
N TYR A 50 9.04 27.01 -14.83
CA TYR A 50 9.77 28.20 -15.25
C TYR A 50 11.15 28.35 -14.60
N HIS A 51 11.52 27.45 -13.67
CA HIS A 51 12.77 27.50 -12.92
C HIS A 51 13.00 28.87 -12.24
N ARG A 52 11.90 29.52 -11.82
CA ARG A 52 11.99 30.78 -11.10
C ARG A 52 12.57 30.54 -9.70
N PRO A 53 13.43 31.44 -9.18
CA PRO A 53 13.95 31.32 -7.83
C PRO A 53 12.81 31.27 -6.81
N ARG A 54 12.78 30.27 -5.92
CA ARG A 54 11.78 30.14 -4.86
C ARG A 54 12.42 30.07 -3.47
N GLY A 55 11.77 30.74 -2.52
CA GLY A 55 12.05 30.61 -1.10
C GLY A 55 10.89 29.93 -0.38
N VAL A 56 11.08 29.66 0.91
CA VAL A 56 10.02 29.12 1.76
C VAL A 56 8.81 30.06 1.80
N LEU A 57 7.60 29.50 1.67
CA LEU A 57 6.35 30.25 1.70
C LEU A 57 5.69 30.20 3.08
N SER A 58 5.85 29.09 3.80
CA SER A 58 5.07 28.72 4.98
C SER A 58 5.97 28.23 6.13
N ALA A 59 5.39 27.63 7.18
CA ALA A 59 6.14 27.10 8.32
C ALA A 59 5.71 25.68 8.76
N GLY A 60 4.78 25.04 8.03
CA GLY A 60 4.27 23.71 8.36
C GLY A 60 4.24 22.74 7.18
N SER A 61 3.31 21.79 7.25
CA SER A 61 3.14 20.72 6.25
C SER A 61 2.54 21.20 4.92
N GLU A 62 2.06 22.45 4.88
CA GLU A 62 1.50 23.18 3.73
C GLU A 62 2.54 23.76 2.76
N GLU A 63 3.84 23.60 3.02
CA GLU A 63 4.90 24.21 2.22
C GLU A 63 4.95 23.72 0.76
N PRO A 64 4.82 24.63 -0.23
CA PRO A 64 4.86 24.27 -1.65
C PRO A 64 6.23 24.47 -2.33
N ASN A 65 7.14 25.30 -1.77
CA ASN A 65 8.35 25.72 -2.48
C ASN A 65 9.63 25.03 -1.98
N ALA A 66 9.85 25.03 -0.66
CA ALA A 66 11.09 24.57 -0.04
C ALA A 66 11.15 23.04 0.09
N LEU A 67 11.15 22.36 -1.06
CA LEU A 67 11.31 20.91 -1.19
C LEU A 67 12.77 20.54 -1.41
N VAL A 68 13.25 19.55 -0.66
CA VAL A 68 14.64 19.09 -0.69
C VAL A 68 14.72 17.57 -0.87
N GLU A 69 15.84 17.11 -1.42
CA GLU A 69 16.30 15.74 -1.23
C GLU A 69 17.03 15.67 0.10
N LEU A 70 16.49 14.89 1.04
CA LEU A 70 17.07 14.68 2.36
C LEU A 70 17.93 13.41 2.35
N ARG A 71 19.00 13.43 3.16
CA ARG A 71 19.95 12.30 3.31
C ARG A 71 20.67 11.95 2.00
N LEU A 72 21.44 10.86 2.01
CA LEU A 72 22.27 10.40 0.89
C LEU A 72 22.18 8.87 0.77
N GLY A 73 22.60 8.32 -0.38
CA GLY A 73 22.67 6.87 -0.60
C GLY A 73 21.30 6.20 -0.52
N ALA A 74 21.25 5.00 0.05
CA ALA A 74 20.02 4.21 0.15
C ALA A 74 18.88 4.89 0.92
N ARG A 75 19.19 5.81 1.85
CA ARG A 75 18.20 6.54 2.65
C ARG A 75 17.74 7.88 2.03
N GLN A 76 18.16 8.19 0.80
CA GLN A 76 17.76 9.43 0.13
C GLN A 76 16.22 9.53 0.03
N GLU A 77 15.67 10.63 0.51
CA GLU A 77 14.24 10.91 0.50
C GLU A 77 13.94 12.14 -0.36
N PRO A 78 13.21 11.99 -1.48
CA PRO A 78 12.86 13.13 -2.32
C PRO A 78 11.63 13.88 -1.81
N ASN A 79 11.52 15.15 -2.18
CA ASN A 79 10.37 16.02 -1.94
C ASN A 79 10.04 16.22 -0.45
N THR A 80 11.03 16.07 0.44
CA THR A 80 10.89 16.39 1.85
C THR A 80 10.72 17.91 1.98
N ARG A 81 9.69 18.34 2.71
CA ARG A 81 9.46 19.76 3.03
C ARG A 81 10.44 20.21 4.10
N ALA A 82 11.27 21.21 3.79
CA ALA A 82 12.27 21.74 4.72
C ALA A 82 11.64 22.33 6.01
N THR A 83 10.36 22.71 5.95
CA THR A 83 9.58 23.25 7.06
C THR A 83 9.25 22.23 8.14
N VAL A 84 9.20 20.94 7.81
CA VAL A 84 8.86 19.86 8.76
C VAL A 84 10.01 18.89 9.03
N ALA A 85 11.16 19.10 8.37
CA ALA A 85 12.37 18.33 8.61
C ALA A 85 13.07 18.84 9.88
N GLU A 86 12.93 18.12 10.99
CA GLU A 86 13.63 18.40 12.25
C GLU A 86 15.15 18.32 12.04
N LEU A 87 15.87 19.32 12.53
CA LEU A 87 17.33 19.38 12.38
C LEU A 87 18.01 18.37 13.31
N PHE A 88 18.97 17.62 12.76
CA PHE A 88 19.83 16.72 13.53
C PHE A 88 21.29 16.87 13.08
N GLU A 89 22.22 16.39 13.92
CA GLU A 89 23.66 16.48 13.64
C GLU A 89 24.02 15.73 12.35
N GLY A 90 24.73 16.41 11.45
CA GLY A 90 25.16 15.83 10.18
C GLY A 90 24.06 15.75 9.11
N LEU A 91 22.89 16.36 9.32
CA LEU A 91 21.83 16.40 8.31
C LEU A 91 22.39 16.94 6.98
N ALA A 92 22.10 16.21 5.89
CA ALA A 92 22.47 16.59 4.54
C ALA A 92 21.21 16.76 3.69
N ALA A 93 21.10 17.91 3.02
CA ALA A 93 19.99 18.23 2.14
C ALA A 93 20.48 18.84 0.81
N ARG A 94 19.75 18.59 -0.28
CA ARG A 94 20.00 19.21 -1.59
C ARG A 94 18.74 19.85 -2.12
N SER A 95 18.87 21.02 -2.73
CA SER A 95 17.77 21.67 -3.43
C SER A 95 17.41 20.90 -4.71
N GLN A 96 16.12 20.89 -5.02
CA GLN A 96 15.57 20.20 -6.18
C GLN A 96 15.39 21.15 -7.37
N ASN A 97 15.19 20.55 -8.55
CA ASN A 97 14.80 21.25 -9.78
C ASN A 97 15.76 22.35 -10.27
N ARG A 98 17.07 22.12 -10.16
CA ARG A 98 18.10 23.11 -10.48
C ARG A 98 19.21 22.52 -11.34
N TRP A 99 19.75 23.29 -12.29
CA TRP A 99 20.98 22.90 -12.99
C TRP A 99 21.79 24.10 -13.51
N PRO A 100 23.11 24.19 -13.28
CA PRO A 100 23.92 23.29 -12.45
C PRO A 100 23.81 23.59 -10.95
N SER A 101 23.32 24.76 -10.55
CA SER A 101 23.26 25.17 -9.15
C SER A 101 21.99 25.95 -8.83
N LEU A 102 21.72 26.14 -7.54
CA LEU A 102 20.50 26.81 -7.10
C LEU A 102 20.52 28.30 -7.44
N SER A 103 21.66 28.97 -7.39
CA SER A 103 21.82 30.40 -7.73
C SER A 103 21.93 30.63 -9.24
N PHE A 104 22.63 29.74 -9.94
CA PHE A 104 22.80 29.76 -11.40
C PHE A 104 22.12 28.53 -12.01
N ASP A 105 20.89 28.74 -12.51
CA ASP A 105 20.06 27.74 -13.15
C ASP A 105 19.88 28.08 -14.64
N ALA A 106 20.44 27.26 -15.54
CA ALA A 106 20.38 27.47 -16.98
C ALA A 106 18.95 27.26 -17.54
N LEU A 107 18.14 26.42 -16.89
CA LEU A 107 16.76 26.18 -17.30
C LEU A 107 15.84 27.37 -16.98
N ALA A 108 16.34 28.38 -16.24
CA ALA A 108 15.64 29.65 -16.06
C ALA A 108 15.41 30.42 -17.38
N VAL A 109 16.03 30.01 -18.50
CA VAL A 109 15.67 30.48 -19.84
C VAL A 109 14.20 30.19 -20.18
N ASN A 110 13.60 29.15 -19.60
CA ASN A 110 12.18 28.83 -19.77
C ASN A 110 11.27 29.98 -19.33
N ASP A 111 11.71 30.78 -18.35
CA ASP A 111 10.97 31.96 -17.88
C ASP A 111 10.84 33.03 -18.98
N LEU A 112 11.86 33.19 -19.82
CA LEU A 112 11.86 34.13 -20.96
C LEU A 112 10.91 33.66 -22.07
N LEU A 113 10.73 32.35 -22.22
CA LEU A 113 9.83 31.71 -23.18
C LEU A 113 8.41 31.49 -22.60
N SER A 114 8.11 32.02 -21.41
CA SER A 114 6.83 31.82 -20.73
C SER A 114 5.56 32.13 -21.56
N PRO A 115 5.53 33.04 -22.56
CA PRO A 115 4.37 33.22 -23.42
C PRO A 115 3.98 31.98 -24.23
N PHE A 116 4.93 31.10 -24.57
CA PHE A 116 4.69 29.85 -25.31
C PHE A 116 4.26 28.70 -24.41
N PHE A 117 4.56 28.80 -23.12
CA PHE A 117 4.27 27.79 -22.12
C PHE A 117 2.99 28.12 -21.34
N THR A 118 1.85 28.24 -22.01
CA THR A 118 0.55 28.44 -21.32
C THR A 118 0.00 27.14 -20.73
N ALA A 119 -1.01 27.23 -19.87
CA ALA A 119 -1.79 26.05 -19.46
C ALA A 119 -2.33 25.29 -20.69
N GLY A 120 -2.23 23.96 -20.66
CA GLY A 120 -2.62 23.06 -21.74
C GLY A 120 -1.69 22.97 -22.95
N PHE A 121 -0.57 23.72 -22.99
CA PHE A 121 0.40 23.68 -24.09
C PHE A 121 0.90 22.26 -24.41
N TYR A 122 1.27 21.48 -23.40
CA TYR A 122 1.83 20.14 -23.59
C TYR A 122 0.83 19.16 -24.24
N TYR A 123 -0.47 19.26 -23.90
CA TYR A 123 -1.52 18.47 -24.52
C TYR A 123 -1.64 18.76 -26.02
N LYS A 124 -1.39 20.00 -26.44
CA LYS A 124 -1.54 20.46 -27.82
C LYS A 124 -0.31 20.19 -28.68
N THR A 125 0.87 20.17 -28.07
CA THR A 125 2.15 20.17 -28.82
C THR A 125 2.91 18.84 -28.75
N PHE A 126 2.85 18.10 -27.64
CA PHE A 126 3.77 16.95 -27.44
C PHE A 126 3.10 15.58 -27.49
N MET A 127 1.77 15.47 -27.53
CA MET A 127 1.09 14.16 -27.54
C MET A 127 1.10 13.46 -28.91
N TRP A 128 1.61 14.11 -29.95
CA TRP A 128 1.70 13.54 -31.30
C TRP A 128 3.01 13.95 -31.99
N PRO A 129 3.71 13.03 -32.68
CA PRO A 129 3.46 11.58 -32.78
C PRO A 129 3.81 10.82 -31.48
N LYS A 130 3.10 9.73 -31.18
CA LYS A 130 3.28 8.91 -29.97
C LYS A 130 4.75 8.50 -29.73
N ALA A 131 5.45 8.09 -30.79
CA ALA A 131 6.85 7.67 -30.68
C ALA A 131 7.79 8.79 -30.19
N PHE A 132 7.50 10.06 -30.52
CA PHE A 132 8.28 11.20 -30.05
C PHE A 132 7.98 11.54 -28.59
N TRP A 133 6.73 11.39 -28.16
CA TRP A 133 6.38 11.49 -26.73
C TRP A 133 7.20 10.50 -25.91
N GLU A 134 7.14 9.21 -26.25
CA GLU A 134 7.80 8.13 -25.48
C GLU A 134 9.33 8.21 -25.51
N LYS A 135 9.93 8.54 -26.67
CA LYS A 135 11.38 8.46 -26.86
C LYS A 135 12.14 9.76 -26.65
N LEU A 136 11.48 10.93 -26.77
CA LEU A 136 12.15 12.23 -26.78
C LEU A 136 11.57 13.21 -25.74
N TYR A 137 10.27 13.53 -25.84
CA TYR A 137 9.67 14.58 -25.03
C TYR A 137 9.52 14.16 -23.58
N GLU A 138 8.95 12.97 -23.31
CA GLU A 138 8.72 12.51 -21.94
C GLU A 138 10.03 12.35 -21.13
N PRO A 139 11.09 11.70 -21.65
CA PRO A 139 12.35 11.60 -20.89
C PRO A 139 12.98 12.97 -20.60
N ALA A 140 12.98 13.88 -21.58
CA ALA A 140 13.55 15.22 -21.41
C ALA A 140 12.74 16.07 -20.43
N ILE A 141 11.40 16.03 -20.54
CA ILE A 141 10.48 16.73 -19.63
C ILE A 141 10.62 16.16 -18.22
N ARG A 142 10.67 14.83 -18.02
CA ARG A 142 10.86 14.23 -16.69
C ARG A 142 12.17 14.64 -16.04
N LYS A 143 13.25 14.76 -16.81
CA LYS A 143 14.56 15.22 -16.31
C LYS A 143 14.56 16.72 -15.98
N ALA A 144 13.78 17.53 -16.70
CA ALA A 144 13.62 18.96 -16.45
C ALA A 144 12.53 19.27 -15.41
N ALA A 145 11.64 18.33 -15.13
CA ALA A 145 10.53 18.47 -14.20
C ALA A 145 10.98 18.26 -12.75
N GLY A 146 10.66 19.22 -11.90
CA GLY A 146 11.27 19.46 -10.59
C GLY A 146 10.97 18.54 -9.42
N LEU A 147 10.75 17.25 -9.65
CA LEU A 147 10.59 16.30 -8.55
C LEU A 147 11.96 15.77 -8.10
N GLY A 148 12.10 15.49 -6.80
CA GLY A 148 13.29 14.84 -6.26
C GLY A 148 13.50 13.44 -6.84
N SER A 149 14.74 12.96 -6.78
CA SER A 149 15.15 11.66 -7.30
C SER A 149 15.11 10.54 -6.24
N LEU A 150 14.87 9.32 -6.69
CA LEU A 150 15.03 8.11 -5.87
C LEU A 150 16.49 7.63 -5.94
N SER A 151 16.98 7.03 -4.86
CA SER A 151 18.35 6.47 -4.80
C SER A 151 18.59 5.28 -5.74
N MET A 152 17.51 4.63 -6.19
CA MET A 152 17.51 3.33 -6.90
C MET A 152 18.15 2.18 -6.10
N GLN A 153 18.41 2.40 -4.81
CA GLN A 153 18.92 1.38 -3.88
C GLN A 153 17.78 0.90 -2.98
N ALA A 154 17.91 -0.32 -2.44
CA ALA A 154 16.94 -0.84 -1.49
C ALA A 154 16.95 0.00 -0.20
N ASP A 155 15.76 0.33 0.30
CA ASP A 155 15.58 1.01 1.58
C ASP A 155 16.14 0.14 2.72
N PRO A 156 17.15 0.62 3.48
CA PRO A 156 17.79 -0.18 4.52
C PRO A 156 17.04 -0.13 5.86
N ASP A 157 16.01 0.71 5.97
CA ASP A 157 15.34 0.96 7.24
C ASP A 157 14.22 -0.05 7.50
N ALA A 158 13.97 -0.33 8.79
CA ALA A 158 12.86 -1.17 9.23
C ALA A 158 11.60 -0.33 9.50
N TYR A 159 10.43 -0.95 9.34
CA TYR A 159 9.12 -0.33 9.49
C TYR A 159 8.20 -1.25 10.28
N ASP A 160 7.26 -0.65 11.02
CA ASP A 160 6.29 -1.42 11.82
C ASP A 160 4.84 -1.00 11.50
N LYS A 161 3.89 -1.83 11.93
CA LYS A 161 2.47 -1.53 11.93
C LYS A 161 1.85 -1.89 13.28
N GLY A 162 0.95 -1.05 13.76
CA GLY A 162 0.28 -1.25 15.04
C GLY A 162 -1.20 -0.92 15.02
N PHE A 163 -1.91 -1.45 16.02
CA PHE A 163 -3.36 -1.30 16.19
C PHE A 163 -3.66 -0.66 17.54
N LEU A 164 -4.29 0.51 17.54
CA LEU A 164 -4.66 1.25 18.75
C LEU A 164 -6.17 1.38 18.87
N HIS A 165 -6.64 1.46 20.11
CA HIS A 165 -8.06 1.65 20.43
C HIS A 165 -8.20 2.74 21.50
N CYS A 166 -9.16 3.63 21.33
CA CYS A 166 -9.46 4.68 22.30
C CYS A 166 -10.95 5.00 22.36
N ASP A 167 -11.37 5.61 23.45
CA ASP A 167 -12.72 6.18 23.55
C ASP A 167 -12.77 7.50 22.76
N LEU A 168 -11.73 8.34 22.89
CA LEU A 168 -11.62 9.61 22.17
C LEU A 168 -10.24 9.78 21.49
N LEU A 169 -10.25 9.95 20.17
CA LEU A 169 -9.07 10.38 19.40
C LEU A 169 -9.10 11.89 19.19
N ILE A 170 -8.04 12.59 19.57
CA ILE A 170 -7.90 14.03 19.36
C ILE A 170 -6.80 14.24 18.31
N ILE A 171 -7.17 14.90 17.21
CA ILE A 171 -6.32 15.10 16.03
C ILE A 171 -5.89 16.56 15.97
N GLY A 172 -4.63 16.81 16.33
CA GLY A 172 -4.05 18.13 16.48
C GLY A 172 -3.88 18.51 17.96
N GLY A 173 -2.67 18.85 18.34
CA GLY A 173 -2.21 19.25 19.66
C GLY A 173 -2.07 20.75 19.86
N GLY A 174 -2.84 21.55 19.11
CA GLY A 174 -2.99 22.99 19.37
C GLY A 174 -3.95 23.30 20.52
N LEU A 175 -4.25 24.58 20.75
CA LEU A 175 -5.18 25.07 21.78
C LEU A 175 -6.44 24.22 21.99
N ALA A 176 -7.23 24.01 20.93
CA ALA A 176 -8.48 23.25 21.01
C ALA A 176 -8.25 21.78 21.35
N GLY A 177 -7.21 21.17 20.79
CA GLY A 177 -6.86 19.78 21.05
C GLY A 177 -6.35 19.56 22.48
N LEU A 178 -5.56 20.50 22.99
CA LEU A 178 -5.08 20.50 24.38
C LEU A 178 -6.23 20.70 25.36
N ALA A 179 -7.16 21.63 25.10
CA ALA A 179 -8.36 21.80 25.92
C ALA A 179 -9.28 20.56 25.89
N ALA A 180 -9.44 19.93 24.71
CA ALA A 180 -10.17 18.68 24.56
C ALA A 180 -9.49 17.53 25.33
N ALA A 181 -8.17 17.43 25.24
CA ALA A 181 -7.38 16.38 25.89
C ALA A 181 -7.46 16.52 27.41
N LEU A 182 -7.30 17.73 27.93
CA LEU A 182 -7.47 18.03 29.35
C LEU A 182 -8.85 17.61 29.88
N THR A 183 -9.90 17.94 29.13
CA THR A 183 -11.29 17.60 29.48
C THR A 183 -11.51 16.09 29.52
N ALA A 184 -11.03 15.38 28.50
CA ALA A 184 -11.25 13.95 28.36
C ALA A 184 -10.31 13.09 29.22
N ALA A 185 -9.08 13.54 29.44
CA ALA A 185 -8.11 12.84 30.27
C ALA A 185 -8.60 12.72 31.72
N ARG A 186 -9.16 13.81 32.26
CA ARG A 186 -9.67 13.88 33.64
C ARG A 186 -10.97 13.11 33.87
N SER A 187 -11.69 12.72 32.81
CA SER A 187 -12.90 11.88 32.94
C SER A 187 -12.61 10.38 33.07
N GLY A 188 -11.34 9.97 32.90
CA GLY A 188 -10.94 8.57 32.88
C GLY A 188 -11.15 7.86 31.53
N ALA A 189 -11.61 8.58 30.49
CA ALA A 189 -11.70 8.04 29.13
C ALA A 189 -10.32 7.64 28.60
N ARG A 190 -10.23 6.61 27.76
CA ARG A 190 -8.99 6.32 27.03
C ARG A 190 -8.81 7.32 25.90
N VAL A 191 -7.80 8.17 26.00
CA VAL A 191 -7.55 9.28 25.07
C VAL A 191 -6.27 9.04 24.29
N ILE A 192 -6.33 9.25 22.97
CA ILE A 192 -5.13 9.40 22.14
C ILE A 192 -5.10 10.83 21.64
N LEU A 193 -4.02 11.56 21.91
CA LEU A 193 -3.74 12.87 21.34
C LEU A 193 -2.63 12.73 20.30
N ALA A 194 -2.93 12.93 19.03
CA ALA A 194 -1.96 12.82 17.93
C ALA A 194 -1.72 14.18 17.26
N ASP A 195 -0.45 14.55 17.10
CA ASP A 195 -0.03 15.78 16.43
C ASP A 195 1.16 15.53 15.49
N GLU A 196 1.15 16.17 14.33
CA GLU A 196 2.19 15.97 13.32
C GLU A 196 3.54 16.60 13.71
N ASP A 197 3.53 17.62 14.56
CA ASP A 197 4.69 18.35 15.02
C ASP A 197 5.45 17.56 16.10
N PHE A 198 6.72 17.90 16.30
CA PHE A 198 7.56 17.34 17.34
C PHE A 198 7.33 17.99 18.72
N ARG A 199 6.49 19.03 18.81
CA ARG A 199 6.05 19.70 20.05
C ARG A 199 4.56 19.98 20.00
N LEU A 200 3.87 19.80 21.13
CA LEU A 200 2.48 20.25 21.26
C LEU A 200 2.42 21.77 21.42
N GLY A 201 1.24 22.34 21.19
CA GLY A 201 0.96 23.78 21.28
C GLY A 201 0.43 24.39 19.98
N GLY A 202 0.73 23.78 18.84
CA GLY A 202 0.30 24.29 17.52
C GLY A 202 0.66 25.77 17.34
N ARG A 203 -0.33 26.60 16.97
CA ARG A 203 -0.14 28.05 16.77
C ARG A 203 0.41 28.78 18.00
N LEU A 204 0.15 28.32 19.23
CA LEU A 204 0.69 28.97 20.44
C LEU A 204 2.21 29.04 20.48
N LEU A 205 2.89 28.09 19.86
CA LEU A 205 4.36 28.10 19.78
C LEU A 205 4.89 29.28 18.94
N ALA A 206 4.00 29.90 18.17
CA ALA A 206 4.28 31.00 17.26
C ALA A 206 3.64 32.34 17.68
N GLU A 207 2.95 32.41 18.81
CA GLU A 207 2.31 33.65 19.32
C GLU A 207 3.04 34.18 20.56
N THR A 208 2.91 35.48 20.81
CA THR A 208 3.45 36.17 22.01
C THR A 208 2.38 36.45 23.08
N GLU A 209 1.12 36.11 22.78
CA GLU A 209 -0.01 36.27 23.68
C GLU A 209 0.18 35.50 24.99
N THR A 210 -0.33 36.07 26.08
CA THR A 210 -0.25 35.45 27.40
C THR A 210 -1.55 34.70 27.72
N LEU A 211 -1.41 33.62 28.49
CA LEU A 211 -2.50 32.88 29.11
C LEU A 211 -2.39 33.11 30.62
N ASP A 212 -3.43 33.66 31.25
CA ASP A 212 -3.40 34.09 32.66
C ASP A 212 -2.21 35.01 33.02
N GLY A 213 -1.79 35.85 32.06
CA GLY A 213 -0.66 36.76 32.23
C GLY A 213 0.73 36.12 32.13
N ALA A 214 0.83 34.82 31.86
CA ALA A 214 2.07 34.09 31.64
C ALA A 214 2.25 33.66 30.16
N PRO A 215 3.47 33.37 29.70
CA PRO A 215 3.69 32.81 28.37
C PRO A 215 2.91 31.50 28.15
N ALA A 216 2.31 31.34 26.96
CA ALA A 216 1.52 30.15 26.65
C ALA A 216 2.31 28.83 26.74
N THR A 217 3.64 28.88 26.58
CA THR A 217 4.54 27.72 26.74
C THR A 217 4.54 27.14 28.15
N ASP A 218 4.29 27.95 29.17
CA ASP A 218 4.26 27.51 30.56
C ASP A 218 3.01 26.65 30.79
N TRP A 219 1.86 27.10 30.27
CA TRP A 219 0.62 26.33 30.27
C TRP A 219 0.73 25.02 29.49
N ILE A 220 1.34 25.04 28.30
CA ILE A 220 1.58 23.82 27.49
C ILE A 220 2.45 22.83 28.27
N SER A 221 3.55 23.29 28.88
CA SER A 221 4.47 22.42 29.60
C SER A 221 3.82 21.78 30.84
N ALA A 222 3.05 22.56 31.59
CA ALA A 222 2.29 22.04 32.74
C ALA A 222 1.24 21.01 32.32
N LEU A 223 0.53 21.27 31.21
CA LEU A 223 -0.47 20.35 30.69
C LEU A 223 0.15 19.08 30.11
N GLU A 224 1.25 19.16 29.36
CA GLU A 224 1.96 17.96 28.88
C GLU A 224 2.41 17.08 30.05
N ALA A 225 2.98 17.67 31.11
CA ALA A 225 3.37 16.93 32.31
C ALA A 225 2.17 16.25 32.99
N GLU A 226 1.01 16.92 33.04
CA GLU A 226 -0.22 16.32 33.55
C GLU A 226 -0.68 15.15 32.66
N LEU A 227 -0.79 15.36 31.35
CA LEU A 227 -1.24 14.33 30.40
C LEU A 227 -0.32 13.10 30.40
N GLU A 228 1.00 13.28 30.49
CA GLU A 228 1.98 12.20 30.57
C GLU A 228 1.91 11.43 31.89
N SER A 229 1.39 12.04 32.97
CA SER A 229 1.19 11.37 34.26
C SER A 229 -0.05 10.46 34.30
N LEU A 230 -0.98 10.62 33.34
CA LEU A 230 -2.26 9.93 33.34
C LEU A 230 -2.19 8.63 32.51
N PRO A 231 -2.47 7.45 33.11
CA PRO A 231 -2.30 6.15 32.43
C PRO A 231 -3.31 5.90 31.31
N ASN A 232 -4.41 6.66 31.27
CA ASN A 232 -5.45 6.58 30.26
C ASN A 232 -5.19 7.48 29.04
N VAL A 233 -4.09 8.23 29.02
CA VAL A 233 -3.74 9.15 27.93
C VAL A 233 -2.50 8.65 27.20
N ARG A 234 -2.55 8.66 25.87
CA ARG A 234 -1.38 8.47 25.01
C ARG A 234 -1.15 9.71 24.16
N VAL A 235 -0.03 10.38 24.38
CA VAL A 235 0.42 11.51 23.56
C VAL A 235 1.34 10.99 22.46
N MET A 236 0.98 11.29 21.21
CA MET A 236 1.68 10.85 19.99
C MET A 236 2.14 12.08 19.21
N ARG A 237 3.34 12.55 19.53
CA ARG A 237 4.03 13.62 18.77
C ARG A 237 4.58 13.01 17.47
N ARG A 238 4.94 13.84 16.49
CA ARG A 238 5.47 13.41 15.18
C ARG A 238 4.54 12.40 14.47
N THR A 239 3.24 12.47 14.73
CA THR A 239 2.24 11.53 14.23
C THR A 239 1.19 12.25 13.42
N THR A 240 1.19 12.02 12.11
CA THR A 240 0.18 12.59 11.23
C THR A 240 -0.97 11.61 11.07
N VAL A 241 -2.16 11.98 11.54
CA VAL A 241 -3.41 11.29 11.18
C VAL A 241 -3.75 11.67 9.74
N PHE A 242 -3.54 10.75 8.82
CA PHE A 242 -3.60 11.03 7.38
C PHE A 242 -4.94 10.67 6.74
N GLY A 243 -5.75 9.84 7.40
CA GLY A 243 -6.97 9.28 6.81
C GLY A 243 -8.06 8.99 7.83
N VAL A 244 -9.31 9.10 7.36
CA VAL A 244 -10.52 8.67 8.08
C VAL A 244 -11.19 7.63 7.20
N TYR A 245 -11.58 6.52 7.81
CA TYR A 245 -12.18 5.36 7.17
C TYR A 245 -13.44 4.94 7.92
N ASP A 246 -14.16 3.97 7.37
CA ASP A 246 -15.40 3.45 7.94
C ASP A 246 -15.24 2.99 9.39
N HIS A 247 -16.35 3.02 10.14
CA HIS A 247 -16.44 2.48 11.50
C HIS A 247 -15.47 3.11 12.52
N GLY A 248 -15.18 4.40 12.39
CA GLY A 248 -14.32 5.12 13.35
C GLY A 248 -12.85 4.72 13.27
N ILE A 249 -12.39 4.30 12.09
CA ILE A 249 -11.00 3.90 11.85
C ILE A 249 -10.21 5.07 11.26
N TYR A 250 -9.03 5.32 11.81
CA TYR A 250 -8.12 6.37 11.40
C TYR A 250 -6.76 5.76 11.05
N GLY A 251 -6.19 6.20 9.92
CA GLY A 251 -4.82 5.88 9.55
C GLY A 251 -3.89 6.98 10.04
N ALA A 252 -2.82 6.62 10.74
CA ALA A 252 -1.80 7.55 11.18
C ALA A 252 -0.39 7.00 10.94
N VAL A 253 0.58 7.88 10.71
CA VAL A 253 2.00 7.51 10.62
C VAL A 253 2.77 8.26 11.68
N GLU A 254 3.45 7.52 12.54
CA GLU A 254 4.40 8.05 13.53
C GLU A 254 5.81 8.00 12.97
N ARG A 255 6.49 9.15 12.97
CA ARG A 255 7.91 9.26 12.64
C ARG A 255 8.76 9.00 13.88
N VAL A 256 9.18 7.75 14.05
CA VAL A 256 9.86 7.26 15.25
C VAL A 256 11.32 7.71 15.29
N SER A 257 12.04 7.64 14.16
CA SER A 257 13.47 7.95 14.11
C SER A 257 13.91 8.78 12.90
N ASP A 258 12.98 9.40 12.17
CA ASP A 258 13.31 10.30 11.05
C ASP A 258 14.17 11.51 11.48
N HIS A 259 14.03 11.92 12.74
CA HIS A 259 14.78 13.02 13.37
C HIS A 259 16.18 12.61 13.87
N LEU A 260 16.62 11.37 13.59
CA LEU A 260 17.94 10.87 13.93
C LEU A 260 18.78 10.64 12.66
N PRO A 261 20.12 10.72 12.74
CA PRO A 261 20.99 10.38 11.61
C PRO A 261 20.72 8.97 11.07
N GLU A 262 20.57 8.00 11.97
CA GLU A 262 20.23 6.61 11.67
C GLU A 262 19.28 6.03 12.73
N PRO A 263 18.37 5.10 12.38
CA PRO A 263 17.43 4.48 13.32
C PRO A 263 18.07 3.58 14.40
N GLY A 264 19.18 2.91 14.08
CA GLY A 264 19.72 1.80 14.89
C GLY A 264 18.79 0.59 14.88
N ASP A 265 18.56 -0.03 16.04
CA ASP A 265 17.63 -1.17 16.21
C ASP A 265 16.14 -0.76 16.22
N ARG A 266 15.86 0.55 16.14
CA ARG A 266 14.48 1.07 16.08
C ARG A 266 13.97 1.08 14.65
N VAL A 267 12.65 0.98 14.50
CA VAL A 267 12.00 1.24 13.22
C VAL A 267 12.05 2.73 12.90
N ARG A 268 12.05 3.06 11.60
CA ARG A 268 12.01 4.44 11.13
C ARG A 268 10.65 5.07 11.36
N GLN A 269 9.60 4.34 10.96
CA GLN A 269 8.22 4.78 11.02
C GLN A 269 7.31 3.62 11.42
N THR A 270 6.19 3.96 12.08
CA THR A 270 5.13 3.01 12.41
C THR A 270 3.81 3.45 11.78
N LEU A 271 3.15 2.53 11.06
CA LEU A 271 1.79 2.71 10.56
C LEU A 271 0.79 2.32 11.65
N TRP A 272 -0.02 3.26 12.09
CA TRP A 272 -1.07 3.02 13.08
C TRP A 272 -2.44 2.94 12.42
N ARG A 273 -3.17 1.85 12.72
CA ARG A 273 -4.63 1.80 12.59
C ARG A 273 -5.24 2.12 13.96
N ILE A 274 -5.88 3.28 14.08
CA ILE A 274 -6.51 3.73 15.33
C ILE A 274 -8.03 3.53 15.19
N THR A 275 -8.63 2.71 16.04
CA THR A 275 -10.09 2.57 16.15
C THR A 275 -10.58 3.42 17.31
N ALA A 276 -11.36 4.46 17.03
CA ALA A 276 -11.85 5.42 18.03
C ALA A 276 -13.38 5.41 18.09
N LYS A 277 -13.96 5.42 19.30
CA LYS A 277 -15.42 5.51 19.45
C LYS A 277 -15.94 6.91 19.06
N ARG A 278 -15.18 7.95 19.40
CA ARG A 278 -15.35 9.33 18.95
C ARG A 278 -14.01 9.95 18.61
N ALA A 279 -14.03 11.02 17.82
CA ALA A 279 -12.85 11.79 17.51
C ALA A 279 -13.14 13.29 17.46
N ILE A 280 -12.10 14.09 17.68
CA ILE A 280 -12.12 15.54 17.56
C ILE A 280 -11.05 15.97 16.56
N LEU A 281 -11.47 16.74 15.55
CA LEU A 281 -10.57 17.40 14.62
C LEU A 281 -10.21 18.79 15.14
N ALA A 282 -9.03 18.92 15.72
CA ALA A 282 -8.43 20.17 16.19
C ALA A 282 -7.24 20.58 15.30
N ALA A 283 -7.31 20.29 13.99
CA ALA A 283 -6.23 20.48 13.02
C ALA A 283 -5.96 21.94 12.60
N GLY A 284 -6.58 22.91 13.25
CA GLY A 284 -6.37 24.33 13.00
C GLY A 284 -6.83 24.81 11.62
N ALA A 285 -6.20 25.90 11.15
CA ALA A 285 -6.44 26.51 9.84
C ALA A 285 -5.12 26.91 9.18
N THR A 286 -5.06 26.82 7.85
CA THR A 286 -3.90 27.19 7.03
C THR A 286 -4.05 28.62 6.51
N GLU A 287 -3.05 29.48 6.70
CA GLU A 287 -3.08 30.84 6.15
C GLU A 287 -2.98 30.80 4.61
N ARG A 288 -3.75 31.66 3.93
CA ARG A 288 -3.75 31.75 2.46
C ARG A 288 -3.01 33.00 1.98
N PRO A 289 -2.33 32.92 0.82
CA PRO A 289 -1.72 34.09 0.20
C PRO A 289 -2.78 34.96 -0.52
N ILE A 290 -2.38 36.18 -0.88
CA ILE A 290 -3.08 37.02 -1.85
C ILE A 290 -2.28 36.97 -3.16
N ALA A 291 -2.91 36.64 -4.28
CA ALA A 291 -2.22 36.57 -5.57
C ALA A 291 -1.96 37.99 -6.13
N PHE A 292 -0.71 38.37 -6.33
CA PHE A 292 -0.34 39.65 -6.96
C PHE A 292 0.87 39.48 -7.87
N ALA A 293 1.19 40.49 -8.68
CA ALA A 293 2.26 40.41 -9.65
C ALA A 293 3.63 40.08 -9.03
N ASP A 294 4.27 39.03 -9.55
CA ASP A 294 5.59 38.55 -9.09
C ASP A 294 5.61 38.20 -7.58
N ASN A 295 4.54 37.62 -7.04
CA ASN A 295 4.42 37.20 -5.63
C ASN A 295 5.22 35.93 -5.26
N ASP A 296 6.08 35.41 -6.14
CA ASP A 296 6.79 34.13 -5.95
C ASP A 296 8.25 34.25 -5.53
N ARG A 297 8.76 35.49 -5.38
CA ARG A 297 10.18 35.75 -5.14
C ARG A 297 10.64 35.26 -3.76
N PRO A 298 11.90 34.80 -3.61
CA PRO A 298 12.43 34.40 -2.31
C PRO A 298 12.39 35.58 -1.32
N GLY A 299 11.78 35.36 -0.15
CA GLY A 299 11.52 36.40 0.85
C GLY A 299 10.08 36.92 0.85
N ILE A 300 9.26 36.58 -0.15
CA ILE A 300 7.80 36.69 -0.04
C ILE A 300 7.29 35.40 0.62
N MET A 301 6.56 35.52 1.72
CA MET A 301 6.03 34.39 2.48
C MET A 301 4.73 34.75 3.18
N LEU A 302 4.03 33.77 3.73
CA LEU A 302 2.85 33.98 4.57
C LEU A 302 3.22 34.78 5.82
N ALA A 303 2.38 35.72 6.24
CA ALA A 303 2.67 36.60 7.37
C ALA A 303 2.75 35.82 8.69
N GLY A 304 1.81 34.91 8.94
CA GLY A 304 1.82 33.99 10.07
C GLY A 304 3.03 33.05 10.07
N ALA A 305 3.53 32.65 8.89
CA ALA A 305 4.79 31.91 8.80
C ALA A 305 5.99 32.78 9.19
N MET A 306 6.05 34.03 8.73
CA MET A 306 7.08 34.99 9.14
C MET A 306 7.07 35.22 10.66
N ARG A 307 5.87 35.36 11.25
CA ARG A 307 5.67 35.43 12.71
C ARG A 307 6.15 34.15 13.40
N SER A 308 5.84 32.98 12.86
CA SER A 308 6.29 31.68 13.39
C SER A 308 7.81 31.56 13.40
N TYR A 309 8.51 31.90 12.30
CA TYR A 309 9.97 31.94 12.26
C TYR A 309 10.55 32.86 13.33
N ALA A 310 9.98 34.05 13.49
CA ALA A 310 10.46 35.02 14.47
C ALA A 310 10.22 34.54 15.90
N ASN A 311 9.03 34.02 16.21
CA ASN A 311 8.60 33.66 17.56
C ASN A 311 9.16 32.31 18.02
N ARG A 312 8.92 31.25 17.23
CA ARG A 312 9.30 29.89 17.58
C ARG A 312 10.78 29.61 17.38
N TRP A 313 11.40 30.10 16.31
CA TRP A 313 12.78 29.72 15.97
C TRP A 313 13.79 30.87 16.05
N ALA A 314 13.32 32.07 16.40
CA ALA A 314 14.13 33.29 16.41
C ALA A 314 14.91 33.46 15.09
N ALA A 315 14.24 33.23 13.97
CA ALA A 315 14.76 33.39 12.62
C ALA A 315 13.93 34.42 11.85
N CYS A 316 14.57 35.18 10.98
CA CYS A 316 13.91 36.20 10.17
C CYS A 316 14.50 36.21 8.76
N PRO A 317 13.67 36.27 7.70
CA PRO A 317 14.16 36.29 6.32
C PRO A 317 14.98 37.54 5.99
N SER A 318 14.74 38.67 6.67
CA SER A 318 15.48 39.92 6.46
C SER A 318 15.34 40.85 7.66
N GLY A 319 16.34 41.72 7.89
CA GLY A 319 16.26 42.75 8.94
C GLY A 319 15.29 43.89 8.64
N ARG A 320 14.80 44.01 7.40
CA ARG A 320 13.82 45.01 6.97
C ARG A 320 12.70 44.34 6.18
N ILE A 321 11.48 44.38 6.69
CA ILE A 321 10.33 43.65 6.16
C ILE A 321 9.16 44.58 5.86
N ALA A 322 8.21 44.13 5.03
CA ALA A 322 6.90 44.74 4.88
C ALA A 322 5.81 43.68 5.09
N VAL A 323 4.58 44.10 5.35
CA VAL A 323 3.43 43.19 5.45
C VAL A 323 2.31 43.67 4.51
N PHE A 324 1.72 42.76 3.76
CA PHE A 324 0.54 42.98 2.94
C PHE A 324 -0.62 42.13 3.49
N THR A 325 -1.74 42.76 3.83
CA THR A 325 -2.84 42.08 4.50
C THR A 325 -4.23 42.57 4.06
N ASN A 326 -5.23 41.72 4.29
CA ASN A 326 -6.65 42.03 4.20
C ASN A 326 -7.39 41.77 5.52
N ASN A 327 -6.66 41.56 6.62
CA ASN A 327 -7.17 41.15 7.93
C ASN A 327 -6.25 41.65 9.07
N ASP A 328 -6.69 41.49 10.31
CA ASP A 328 -5.96 42.02 11.48
C ASP A 328 -4.69 41.22 11.84
N ASP A 329 -4.57 39.99 11.35
CA ASP A 329 -3.45 39.09 11.67
C ASP A 329 -2.13 39.55 11.02
N GLY A 330 -2.21 40.29 9.91
CA GLY A 330 -1.05 40.97 9.31
C GLY A 330 -0.48 42.06 10.21
N HIS A 331 -1.34 42.82 10.89
CA HIS A 331 -0.92 43.84 11.85
C HIS A 331 -0.24 43.21 13.07
N ARG A 332 -0.79 42.11 13.58
CA ARG A 332 -0.17 41.32 14.66
C ARG A 332 1.24 40.87 14.31
N THR A 333 1.43 40.35 13.10
CA THR A 333 2.76 39.98 12.58
C THR A 333 3.73 41.16 12.60
N ALA A 334 3.29 42.34 12.15
CA ALA A 334 4.14 43.53 12.16
C ALA A 334 4.56 43.94 13.59
N CYS A 335 3.63 43.90 14.55
CA CYS A 335 3.90 44.22 15.94
C CYS A 335 4.92 43.26 16.57
N ASP A 336 4.75 41.95 16.40
CA ASP A 336 5.66 40.94 16.94
C ASP A 336 7.08 41.07 16.38
N LEU A 337 7.20 41.28 15.08
CA LEU A 337 8.49 41.46 14.42
C LEU A 337 9.17 42.75 14.88
N ALA A 338 8.41 43.85 15.01
CA ALA A 338 8.91 45.11 15.55
C ALA A 338 9.39 44.96 17.00
N ALA A 339 8.64 44.25 17.85
CA ALA A 339 9.01 43.95 19.24
C ALA A 339 10.32 43.14 19.35
N LYS A 340 10.65 42.35 18.32
CA LYS A 340 11.93 41.63 18.20
C LYS A 340 13.04 42.43 17.52
N GLY A 341 12.84 43.73 17.30
CA GLY A 341 13.83 44.63 16.71
C GLY A 341 13.96 44.51 15.19
N VAL A 342 13.00 43.90 14.50
CA VAL A 342 12.97 43.86 13.03
C VAL A 342 12.33 45.13 12.49
N HIS A 343 12.96 45.78 11.51
CA HIS A 343 12.43 47.03 10.96
C HIS A 343 11.24 46.78 10.02
N VAL A 344 10.05 47.22 10.42
CA VAL A 344 8.84 47.18 9.59
C VAL A 344 8.79 48.42 8.68
N ALA A 345 9.08 48.23 7.39
CA ALA A 345 9.10 49.30 6.40
C ALA A 345 7.70 49.88 6.10
N ALA A 346 6.69 49.01 6.01
CA ALA A 346 5.29 49.40 5.91
C ALA A 346 4.35 48.21 6.17
N VAL A 347 3.14 48.50 6.64
CA VAL A 347 1.99 47.60 6.60
C VAL A 347 1.00 48.15 5.57
N ILE A 348 0.77 47.36 4.52
CA ILE A 348 -0.14 47.62 3.43
C ILE A 348 -1.43 46.86 3.74
N ASP A 349 -2.47 47.56 4.18
CA ASP A 349 -3.78 46.96 4.41
C ASP A 349 -4.71 47.34 3.27
N ALA A 350 -5.31 46.33 2.64
CA ALA A 350 -6.23 46.53 1.54
C ALA A 350 -7.60 47.09 1.97
N ARG A 351 -7.93 47.05 3.26
CA ARG A 351 -9.11 47.68 3.87
C ARG A 351 -8.89 49.18 4.01
N ARG A 352 -9.87 50.01 3.63
CA ARG A 352 -9.72 51.48 3.63
C ARG A 352 -9.86 52.07 5.03
N GLU A 353 -10.63 51.40 5.86
CA GLU A 353 -11.01 51.75 7.23
C GLU A 353 -10.05 51.17 8.28
N ALA A 354 -9.03 50.41 7.86
CA ALA A 354 -8.07 49.81 8.76
C ALA A 354 -7.27 50.87 9.53
N ARG A 355 -6.85 50.51 10.74
CA ARG A 355 -6.07 51.37 11.65
C ARG A 355 -4.78 50.68 12.05
N ALA A 356 -3.72 51.46 12.24
CA ALA A 356 -2.46 50.93 12.70
C ALA A 356 -2.62 50.40 14.13
N GLN A 357 -2.12 49.19 14.38
CA GLN A 357 -2.15 48.54 15.70
C GLN A 357 -0.79 48.64 16.43
N GLY A 358 0.21 49.25 15.80
CA GLY A 358 1.55 49.43 16.33
C GLY A 358 2.29 50.58 15.65
N ASP A 359 3.54 50.79 16.05
CA ASP A 359 4.38 51.87 15.54
C ASP A 359 5.09 51.47 14.24
N TYR A 360 4.40 51.65 13.11
CA TYR A 360 4.92 51.45 11.77
C TYR A 360 4.18 52.32 10.75
N ARG A 361 4.80 52.51 9.57
CA ARG A 361 4.13 53.17 8.45
C ARG A 361 2.94 52.33 7.95
N MET A 362 1.73 52.84 8.09
CA MET A 362 0.53 52.19 7.55
C MET A 362 0.09 52.81 6.22
N ILE A 363 -0.31 51.96 5.27
CA ILE A 363 -0.93 52.35 4.00
C ILE A 363 -2.30 51.66 3.90
N ALA A 364 -3.35 52.34 4.36
CA ALA A 364 -4.73 51.85 4.29
C ALA A 364 -5.30 51.94 2.87
N GLY A 365 -6.15 50.98 2.49
CA GLY A 365 -6.66 50.82 1.13
C GLY A 365 -5.58 50.55 0.08
N GLY A 366 -4.41 50.07 0.50
CA GLY A 366 -3.26 49.83 -0.35
C GLY A 366 -3.22 48.41 -0.93
N MET A 367 -2.62 48.26 -2.11
CA MET A 367 -2.37 46.96 -2.72
C MET A 367 -0.92 46.84 -3.16
N VAL A 368 -0.30 45.68 -2.95
CA VAL A 368 0.99 45.37 -3.56
C VAL A 368 0.76 44.98 -5.02
N THR A 369 1.31 45.75 -5.96
CA THR A 369 1.10 45.59 -7.40
C THR A 369 2.32 45.05 -8.15
N GLY A 370 3.41 44.77 -7.44
CA GLY A 370 4.63 44.23 -8.03
C GLY A 370 5.75 44.08 -7.01
N SER A 371 6.84 43.43 -7.43
CA SER A 371 8.01 43.18 -6.60
C SER A 371 9.30 43.15 -7.43
N ARG A 372 10.43 43.48 -6.80
CA ARG A 372 11.79 43.48 -7.38
C ARG A 372 12.73 42.56 -6.60
N GLY A 373 13.75 42.06 -7.30
CA GLY A 373 14.78 41.18 -6.76
C GLY A 373 14.64 39.74 -7.26
N ARG A 374 15.70 39.17 -7.84
CA ARG A 374 15.64 37.84 -8.48
C ARG A 374 15.85 36.71 -7.49
N LEU A 375 17.03 36.67 -6.86
CA LEU A 375 17.40 35.61 -5.89
C LEU A 375 16.96 35.93 -4.45
N GLY A 376 16.32 37.08 -4.26
CA GLY A 376 15.75 37.55 -3.01
C GLY A 376 15.06 38.88 -3.23
N LEU A 377 13.98 39.13 -2.50
CA LEU A 377 13.23 40.38 -2.56
C LEU A 377 14.12 41.56 -2.14
N THR A 378 13.97 42.68 -2.85
CA THR A 378 14.65 43.96 -2.55
C THR A 378 13.69 45.14 -2.41
N ALA A 379 12.55 45.12 -3.10
CA ALA A 379 11.52 46.15 -3.00
C ALA A 379 10.15 45.64 -3.46
N ILE A 380 9.10 46.30 -3.00
CA ILE A 380 7.70 46.08 -3.42
C ILE A 380 7.12 47.35 -4.03
N GLU A 381 6.24 47.21 -5.00
CA GLU A 381 5.44 48.31 -5.55
C GLU A 381 4.10 48.32 -4.83
N VAL A 382 3.72 49.47 -4.28
CA VAL A 382 2.45 49.67 -3.59
C VAL A 382 1.63 50.70 -4.35
N SER A 383 0.36 50.40 -4.55
CA SER A 383 -0.63 51.31 -5.13
C SER A 383 -1.68 51.65 -4.08
N ALA A 384 -1.85 52.93 -3.77
CA ALA A 384 -2.86 53.43 -2.85
C ALA A 384 -3.28 54.85 -3.27
N ASN A 385 -4.57 55.21 -3.12
CA ASN A 385 -5.09 56.54 -3.44
C ASN A 385 -4.64 57.09 -4.81
N CYS A 386 -4.70 56.22 -5.84
CA CYS A 386 -4.28 56.51 -7.21
C CYS A 386 -2.78 56.89 -7.38
N ARG A 387 -1.93 56.65 -6.38
CA ARG A 387 -0.48 56.82 -6.44
C ARG A 387 0.22 55.47 -6.37
N ARG A 388 1.41 55.39 -6.98
CA ARG A 388 2.30 54.23 -6.91
C ARG A 388 3.64 54.63 -6.31
N GLU A 389 4.16 53.80 -5.42
CA GLU A 389 5.48 53.98 -4.84
C GLU A 389 6.23 52.65 -4.72
N TRP A 390 7.55 52.71 -4.72
CA TRP A 390 8.40 51.56 -4.40
C TRP A 390 8.88 51.68 -2.96
N ILE A 391 8.74 50.59 -2.20
CA ILE A 391 9.19 50.49 -0.80
C ILE A 391 10.27 49.44 -0.72
N ASP A 392 11.47 49.84 -0.29
CA ASP A 392 12.59 48.94 -0.08
C ASP A 392 12.32 48.01 1.12
N CYS A 393 12.41 46.70 0.88
CA CYS A 393 12.28 45.65 1.88
C CYS A 393 12.92 44.35 1.39
N GLY A 394 13.51 43.60 2.32
CA GLY A 394 14.14 42.31 2.01
C GLY A 394 13.22 41.11 2.17
N ALA A 395 12.04 41.29 2.75
CA ALA A 395 11.00 40.29 2.84
C ALA A 395 9.60 40.93 2.91
N LEU A 396 8.59 40.18 2.46
CA LEU A 396 7.18 40.57 2.50
C LEU A 396 6.36 39.43 3.13
N GLY A 397 5.70 39.72 4.26
CA GLY A 397 4.67 38.85 4.83
C GLY A 397 3.33 39.11 4.15
N VAL A 398 2.64 38.07 3.71
CA VAL A 398 1.33 38.17 3.04
C VAL A 398 0.29 37.45 3.85
N SER A 399 -0.77 38.15 4.27
CA SER A 399 -1.89 37.57 5.00
C SER A 399 -3.19 37.77 4.24
N GLY A 400 -3.67 36.70 3.58
CA GLY A 400 -4.91 36.71 2.81
C GLY A 400 -6.13 36.18 3.57
N GLY A 401 -5.94 35.74 4.81
CA GLY A 401 -6.93 35.11 5.68
C GLY A 401 -6.62 33.63 5.94
N TRP A 402 -7.51 32.93 6.64
CA TRP A 402 -7.28 31.55 7.10
C TRP A 402 -8.30 30.58 6.53
N ASN A 403 -7.83 29.41 6.09
CA ASN A 403 -8.63 28.32 5.57
C ASN A 403 -8.64 27.17 6.60
N PRO A 404 -9.77 26.90 7.29
CA PRO A 404 -9.89 25.76 8.19
C PRO A 404 -9.50 24.43 7.52
N ASN A 405 -8.78 23.59 8.25
CA ASN A 405 -8.27 22.32 7.73
C ASN A 405 -9.37 21.25 7.70
N VAL A 406 -10.27 21.33 6.71
CA VAL A 406 -11.45 20.46 6.55
C VAL A 406 -11.19 19.08 5.93
N HIS A 407 -9.94 18.75 5.63
CA HIS A 407 -9.55 17.55 4.87
C HIS A 407 -10.16 16.26 5.45
N LEU A 408 -9.92 15.99 6.74
CA LEU A 408 -10.40 14.77 7.40
C LEU A 408 -11.92 14.73 7.51
N THR A 409 -12.58 15.88 7.78
CA THR A 409 -14.05 15.97 7.78
C THR A 409 -14.68 15.76 6.39
N SER A 410 -13.88 15.76 5.32
CA SER A 410 -14.36 15.58 3.94
C SER A 410 -14.08 14.19 3.35
N HIS A 411 -13.36 13.30 4.04
CA HIS A 411 -13.00 11.97 3.50
C HIS A 411 -14.20 11.05 3.22
N HIS A 412 -15.32 11.20 3.93
CA HIS A 412 -16.58 10.47 3.68
C HIS A 412 -17.54 11.26 2.76
N ARG A 413 -16.98 12.04 1.83
CA ARG A 413 -17.72 12.95 0.92
C ARG A 413 -18.47 14.08 1.63
N GLY A 414 -18.14 14.36 2.89
CA GLY A 414 -18.64 15.52 3.62
C GLY A 414 -18.26 16.80 2.91
N ARG A 415 -19.28 17.59 2.53
CA ARG A 415 -19.10 18.82 1.75
C ARG A 415 -18.81 19.98 2.69
N PRO A 416 -17.69 20.69 2.54
CA PRO A 416 -17.45 21.92 3.29
C PRO A 416 -18.48 23.00 2.92
N VAL A 417 -18.83 23.84 3.89
CA VAL A 417 -19.82 24.91 3.76
C VAL A 417 -19.12 26.26 3.79
N TRP A 418 -19.45 27.17 2.87
CA TRP A 418 -18.86 28.50 2.82
C TRP A 418 -19.39 29.39 3.94
N ASN A 419 -18.50 30.09 4.63
CA ASN A 419 -18.84 31.10 5.64
C ASN A 419 -18.39 32.49 5.15
N GLU A 420 -19.35 33.38 4.91
CA GLU A 420 -19.08 34.72 4.38
C GLU A 420 -18.36 35.64 5.37
N ALA A 421 -18.56 35.50 6.68
CA ALA A 421 -17.88 36.35 7.65
C ALA A 421 -16.38 36.03 7.73
N LEU A 422 -16.05 34.74 7.65
CA LEU A 422 -14.67 34.25 7.72
C LEU A 422 -13.99 34.16 6.35
N GLN A 423 -14.77 34.31 5.27
CA GLN A 423 -14.33 34.12 3.88
C GLN A 423 -13.58 32.78 3.71
N ALA A 424 -14.18 31.69 4.20
CA ALA A 424 -13.55 30.37 4.24
C ALA A 424 -14.58 29.23 4.24
N PHE A 425 -14.13 28.03 3.90
CA PHE A 425 -14.94 26.81 4.03
C PHE A 425 -14.81 26.20 5.44
N LEU A 426 -15.94 25.86 6.05
CA LEU A 426 -16.05 25.14 7.33
C LEU A 426 -16.50 23.70 7.10
N PRO A 427 -16.27 22.78 8.06
CA PRO A 427 -16.84 21.44 8.02
C PRO A 427 -18.37 21.47 7.92
N GLY A 428 -18.93 20.64 7.03
CA GLY A 428 -20.39 20.46 6.91
C GLY A 428 -20.93 19.40 7.88
N ALA A 429 -22.25 19.27 7.92
CA ALA A 429 -22.94 18.28 8.78
C ALA A 429 -22.71 16.83 8.34
N ASP A 430 -22.49 16.59 7.04
CA ASP A 430 -22.38 15.25 6.43
C ASP A 430 -20.95 14.67 6.51
N GLY A 431 -20.18 15.02 7.54
CA GLY A 431 -18.83 14.49 7.75
C GLY A 431 -18.80 13.04 8.23
N PRO A 432 -17.61 12.44 8.43
CA PRO A 432 -17.47 11.14 9.07
C PRO A 432 -18.21 11.09 10.41
N SER A 433 -19.03 10.06 10.61
CA SER A 433 -19.79 9.87 11.85
C SER A 433 -18.85 9.76 13.05
N GLY A 434 -19.17 10.48 14.13
CA GLY A 434 -18.40 10.50 15.36
C GLY A 434 -17.14 11.38 15.34
N LEU A 435 -16.89 12.15 14.28
CA LEU A 435 -15.81 13.14 14.20
C LEU A 435 -16.36 14.56 14.38
N LEU A 436 -15.96 15.25 15.44
CA LEU A 436 -16.38 16.62 15.74
C LEU A 436 -15.25 17.62 15.44
N PRO A 437 -15.48 18.70 14.67
CA PRO A 437 -14.48 19.75 14.51
C PRO A 437 -14.43 20.67 15.75
N ALA A 438 -13.24 21.17 16.08
CA ALA A 438 -13.04 22.12 17.17
C ALA A 438 -11.96 23.17 16.81
N GLY A 439 -11.98 24.31 17.51
CA GLY A 439 -11.03 25.41 17.29
C GLY A 439 -11.12 26.04 15.91
N ALA A 440 -9.99 26.47 15.37
CA ALA A 440 -9.91 27.09 14.05
C ALA A 440 -10.37 26.15 12.91
N ALA A 441 -10.32 24.82 13.10
CA ALA A 441 -10.90 23.87 12.14
C ALA A 441 -12.44 23.96 12.08
N ALA A 442 -13.09 24.43 13.15
CA ALA A 442 -14.53 24.71 13.22
C ALA A 442 -14.89 26.18 12.95
N GLY A 443 -13.91 27.05 12.68
CA GLY A 443 -14.13 28.48 12.42
C GLY A 443 -14.01 29.39 13.65
N TYR A 444 -13.53 28.89 14.79
CA TYR A 444 -13.22 29.70 15.97
C TYR A 444 -11.78 30.22 15.90
N PHE A 445 -11.59 31.53 15.76
CA PHE A 445 -10.27 32.12 15.48
C PHE A 445 -9.64 32.91 16.63
N SER A 446 -10.41 33.32 17.65
CA SER A 446 -9.81 33.88 18.87
C SER A 446 -9.23 32.77 19.76
N THR A 447 -8.24 33.12 20.58
CA THR A 447 -7.63 32.18 21.53
C THR A 447 -8.68 31.65 22.52
N ALA A 448 -9.56 32.51 23.05
CA ALA A 448 -10.60 32.14 24.00
C ALA A 448 -11.66 31.20 23.39
N GLN A 449 -12.15 31.50 22.19
CA GLN A 449 -13.12 30.64 21.49
C GLN A 449 -12.53 29.28 21.14
N THR A 450 -11.24 29.26 20.77
CA THR A 450 -10.53 28.02 20.43
C THR A 450 -10.42 27.08 21.62
N LEU A 451 -10.06 27.59 22.80
CA LEU A 451 -10.03 26.81 24.04
C LEU A 451 -11.40 26.25 24.40
N ARG A 452 -12.41 27.13 24.39
CA ARG A 452 -13.79 26.77 24.76
C ARG A 452 -14.35 25.68 23.85
N SER A 453 -14.23 25.86 22.54
CA SER A 453 -14.73 24.90 21.55
C SER A 453 -14.07 23.52 21.66
N GLY A 454 -12.78 23.46 22.02
CA GLY A 454 -12.09 22.20 22.31
C GLY A 454 -12.69 21.45 23.49
N ALA A 455 -12.90 22.13 24.62
CA ALA A 455 -13.52 21.56 25.80
C ALA A 455 -14.98 21.13 25.54
N GLU A 456 -15.77 21.98 24.88
CA GLU A 456 -17.17 21.68 24.52
C GLU A 456 -17.28 20.47 23.58
N ALA A 457 -16.40 20.35 22.58
CA ALA A 457 -16.37 19.18 21.70
C ALA A 457 -16.05 17.89 22.46
N ALA A 458 -15.14 17.94 23.43
CA ALA A 458 -14.83 16.80 24.30
C ALA A 458 -16.01 16.43 25.20
N LEU A 459 -16.65 17.39 25.86
CA LEU A 459 -17.84 17.15 26.68
C LEU A 459 -18.96 16.50 25.85
N ARG A 460 -19.20 17.00 24.63
CA ARG A 460 -20.18 16.43 23.72
C ARG A 460 -19.82 14.99 23.34
N ALA A 461 -18.59 14.75 22.91
CA ALA A 461 -18.14 13.41 22.52
C ALA A 461 -18.25 12.41 23.68
N LEU A 462 -17.88 12.80 24.89
CA LEU A 462 -17.94 11.95 26.09
C LEU A 462 -19.38 11.69 26.53
N ASN A 463 -20.25 12.69 26.45
CA ASN A 463 -21.68 12.53 26.72
C ASN A 463 -22.33 11.53 25.74
N GLU A 464 -21.99 11.59 24.45
CA GLU A 464 -22.43 10.60 23.46
C GLU A 464 -21.90 9.17 23.75
N LEU A 465 -20.84 9.04 24.55
CA LEU A 465 -20.28 7.77 25.03
C LEU A 465 -20.77 7.39 26.43
N ALA A 466 -21.68 8.19 27.03
CA ALA A 466 -22.12 8.04 28.41
C ALA A 466 -20.98 8.06 29.44
N ILE A 467 -19.91 8.81 29.17
CA ILE A 467 -18.80 9.06 30.09
C ILE A 467 -19.01 10.43 30.74
N ALA A 468 -19.16 10.46 32.06
CA ALA A 468 -19.32 11.71 32.80
C ALA A 468 -18.02 12.53 32.78
N ALA A 469 -18.10 13.79 32.35
CA ALA A 469 -16.97 14.70 32.31
C ALA A 469 -17.40 16.08 32.81
N ALA A 470 -16.50 16.77 33.51
CA ALA A 470 -16.71 18.13 33.97
C ALA A 470 -16.00 19.12 33.03
N PRO A 471 -16.55 20.35 32.85
CA PRO A 471 -15.84 21.38 32.11
C PRO A 471 -14.51 21.71 32.80
N PRO A 472 -13.40 21.84 32.04
CA PRO A 472 -12.12 22.22 32.62
C PRO A 472 -12.10 23.71 32.98
N VAL A 473 -11.20 24.08 33.91
CA VAL A 473 -10.81 25.49 34.10
C VAL A 473 -9.90 25.87 32.93
N LEU A 474 -10.32 26.83 32.12
CA LEU A 474 -9.56 27.33 30.98
C LEU A 474 -8.90 28.68 31.35
N PRO A 475 -7.69 28.96 30.85
CA PRO A 475 -7.00 30.22 31.14
C PRO A 475 -7.71 31.41 30.50
N HIS A 476 -7.57 32.58 31.11
CA HIS A 476 -7.96 33.85 30.52
C HIS A 476 -7.04 34.19 29.34
N SER A 477 -7.62 34.55 28.20
CA SER A 477 -6.92 34.84 26.96
C SER A 477 -7.64 35.91 26.14
N GLU A 478 -7.03 36.34 25.04
CA GLU A 478 -7.67 37.29 24.12
C GLU A 478 -8.92 36.69 23.45
N ASP A 479 -9.91 37.55 23.20
CA ASP A 479 -11.18 37.19 22.53
C ASP A 479 -11.55 38.24 21.47
N SER A 480 -10.55 38.68 20.70
CA SER A 480 -10.73 39.66 19.63
C SER A 480 -11.51 39.06 18.46
N VAL A 481 -12.32 39.91 17.82
CA VAL A 481 -13.11 39.51 16.66
C VAL A 481 -12.19 39.46 15.44
N TYR A 482 -12.23 38.33 14.72
CA TYR A 482 -11.51 38.19 13.46
C TYR A 482 -12.23 38.92 12.32
N GLY A 483 -11.60 39.97 11.78
CA GLY A 483 -12.07 40.69 10.60
C GLY A 483 -11.25 40.38 9.34
N VAL A 484 -11.91 40.14 8.21
CA VAL A 484 -11.25 39.88 6.92
C VAL A 484 -12.04 40.49 5.75
N ALA A 485 -11.33 41.03 4.75
CA ALA A 485 -11.92 41.45 3.48
C ALA A 485 -11.74 40.37 2.39
N PRO A 486 -12.69 40.21 1.45
CA PRO A 486 -12.69 39.16 0.43
C PRO A 486 -11.71 39.43 -0.73
N ILE A 487 -10.43 39.60 -0.41
CA ILE A 487 -9.39 39.97 -1.37
C ILE A 487 -8.48 38.75 -1.61
N PHE A 488 -8.70 38.07 -2.73
CA PHE A 488 -7.98 36.85 -3.11
C PHE A 488 -6.86 37.10 -4.13
N HIS A 489 -7.02 38.12 -4.98
CA HIS A 489 -6.00 38.55 -5.94
C HIS A 489 -6.04 40.06 -6.19
N VAL A 490 -4.91 40.61 -6.63
CA VAL A 490 -4.75 42.01 -7.05
C VAL A 490 -4.85 42.08 -8.57
N PRO A 491 -5.79 42.88 -9.13
CA PRO A 491 -5.92 43.02 -10.57
C PRO A 491 -4.65 43.51 -11.26
N GLY A 492 -4.26 42.86 -12.36
CA GLY A 492 -3.07 43.24 -13.11
C GLY A 492 -2.85 42.42 -14.37
N LYS A 493 -1.87 42.84 -15.19
CA LYS A 493 -1.45 42.14 -16.42
C LYS A 493 -0.25 41.20 -16.23
N LYS A 494 0.53 41.40 -15.17
CA LYS A 494 1.69 40.57 -14.84
C LYS A 494 1.25 39.24 -14.21
N ARG A 495 2.17 38.27 -14.13
CA ARG A 495 1.90 36.96 -13.53
C ARG A 495 1.67 37.09 -12.03
N ALA A 496 0.47 36.73 -11.59
CA ALA A 496 0.10 36.57 -10.19
C ALA A 496 -0.06 35.07 -9.90
N TRP A 497 0.79 34.52 -9.04
CA TRP A 497 0.87 33.09 -8.76
C TRP A 497 -0.18 32.68 -7.72
N VAL A 498 -0.84 31.57 -7.99
CA VAL A 498 -1.89 30.96 -7.16
C VAL A 498 -1.40 29.62 -6.62
N ASP A 499 -0.98 28.72 -7.52
CA ASP A 499 -0.29 27.48 -7.15
C ASP A 499 1.21 27.66 -7.36
N PHE A 500 1.92 27.68 -6.25
CA PHE A 500 3.35 27.94 -6.25
C PHE A 500 4.13 26.75 -6.78
N GLN A 501 3.76 25.52 -6.39
CA GLN A 501 4.55 24.33 -6.72
C GLN A 501 4.36 23.96 -8.19
N ASN A 502 3.13 24.00 -8.71
CA ASN A 502 2.81 23.67 -10.10
C ASN A 502 2.85 24.87 -11.06
N ASP A 503 3.31 26.03 -10.60
CA ASP A 503 3.49 27.22 -11.43
C ASP A 503 2.18 27.73 -12.08
N VAL A 504 1.05 27.65 -11.38
CA VAL A 504 -0.26 28.13 -11.86
C VAL A 504 -0.50 29.57 -11.47
N THR A 505 -0.89 30.40 -12.45
CA THR A 505 -1.18 31.81 -12.26
C THR A 505 -2.66 32.15 -12.48
N VAL A 506 -3.09 33.35 -12.07
CA VAL A 506 -4.40 33.92 -12.41
C VAL A 506 -4.65 33.92 -13.93
N LYS A 507 -3.59 34.12 -14.74
CA LYS A 507 -3.68 34.05 -16.20
C LYS A 507 -4.06 32.65 -16.68
N ASP A 508 -3.51 31.60 -16.07
CA ASP A 508 -3.80 30.22 -16.45
C ASP A 508 -5.25 29.83 -16.13
N ILE A 509 -5.80 30.32 -15.02
CA ILE A 509 -7.22 30.16 -14.67
C ILE A 509 -8.11 30.89 -15.70
N LYS A 510 -7.73 32.12 -16.11
CA LYS A 510 -8.41 32.86 -17.19
C LYS A 510 -8.38 32.12 -18.51
N ILE A 511 -7.26 31.48 -18.87
CA ILE A 511 -7.15 30.65 -20.08
C ILE A 511 -8.04 29.42 -19.97
N ALA A 512 -8.02 28.70 -18.85
CA ALA A 512 -8.88 27.54 -18.63
C ALA A 512 -10.36 27.93 -18.80
N HIS A 513 -10.77 29.07 -18.24
CA HIS A 513 -12.09 29.63 -18.47
C HIS A 513 -12.32 29.98 -19.96
N ALA A 514 -11.40 30.68 -20.63
CA ALA A 514 -11.55 31.00 -22.05
C ALA A 514 -11.72 29.74 -22.93
N GLU A 515 -11.08 28.64 -22.55
CA GLU A 515 -11.16 27.32 -23.19
C GLU A 515 -12.32 26.44 -22.66
N ASN A 516 -13.31 27.06 -22.02
CA ASN A 516 -14.56 26.43 -21.58
C ASN A 516 -14.42 25.39 -20.45
N MET A 517 -13.34 25.42 -19.68
CA MET A 517 -13.18 24.61 -18.46
C MET A 517 -13.96 25.27 -17.32
N ARG A 518 -15.28 25.02 -17.24
CA ARG A 518 -16.17 25.64 -16.22
C ARG A 518 -16.14 24.93 -14.86
N PRO A 519 -16.26 23.59 -14.76
CA PRO A 519 -16.22 22.92 -13.46
C PRO A 519 -14.83 23.04 -12.82
N VAL A 520 -14.77 23.17 -11.49
CA VAL A 520 -13.48 23.21 -10.76
C VAL A 520 -12.62 21.97 -11.05
N GLU A 521 -13.23 20.81 -11.23
CA GLU A 521 -12.53 19.58 -11.55
C GLU A 521 -11.85 19.62 -12.93
N HIS A 522 -12.41 20.37 -13.89
CA HIS A 522 -11.75 20.65 -15.18
C HIS A 522 -10.63 21.68 -15.02
N LEU A 523 -10.87 22.76 -14.25
CA LEU A 523 -9.84 23.74 -13.93
C LEU A 523 -8.60 23.06 -13.33
N LYS A 524 -8.80 22.21 -12.32
CA LYS A 524 -7.77 21.41 -11.65
C LYS A 524 -6.97 20.58 -12.66
N ARG A 525 -7.64 19.75 -13.47
CA ARG A 525 -6.95 18.86 -14.43
C ARG A 525 -6.25 19.62 -15.55
N TYR A 526 -6.86 20.69 -16.05
CA TYR A 526 -6.32 21.46 -17.16
C TYR A 526 -5.09 22.27 -16.75
N THR A 527 -5.13 22.89 -15.57
CA THR A 527 -4.06 23.77 -15.08
C THR A 527 -3.06 23.08 -14.16
N THR A 528 -3.38 21.90 -13.63
CA THR A 528 -2.70 21.20 -12.53
C THR A 528 -2.80 21.87 -11.15
N LEU A 529 -3.70 22.85 -10.98
CA LEU A 529 -3.99 23.52 -9.71
C LEU A 529 -4.32 22.50 -8.60
N GLY A 530 -3.57 22.53 -7.51
CA GLY A 530 -3.81 21.70 -6.33
C GLY A 530 -3.48 20.22 -6.50
N MET A 531 -2.66 19.87 -7.51
CA MET A 531 -2.22 18.49 -7.77
C MET A 531 -0.79 18.20 -7.29
N ALA A 532 -0.10 19.18 -6.70
CA ALA A 532 1.28 19.03 -6.24
C ALA A 532 1.37 18.27 -4.91
N THR A 533 2.58 18.14 -4.34
CA THR A 533 2.80 17.38 -3.10
C THR A 533 2.18 18.02 -1.86
N ASP A 534 1.87 19.32 -1.92
CA ASP A 534 1.12 20.05 -0.89
C ASP A 534 -0.41 19.82 -0.98
N GLN A 535 -0.90 19.27 -2.10
CA GLN A 535 -2.32 19.06 -2.42
C GLN A 535 -3.15 20.35 -2.43
N GLY A 536 -2.52 21.48 -2.77
CA GLY A 536 -3.20 22.77 -2.93
C GLY A 536 -3.67 23.42 -1.62
N LYS A 537 -3.05 23.08 -0.47
CA LYS A 537 -3.37 23.65 0.85
C LYS A 537 -3.38 25.19 0.85
N THR A 538 -2.47 25.82 0.11
CA THR A 538 -2.40 27.29 -0.02
C THR A 538 -3.05 27.83 -1.29
N ALA A 539 -3.45 26.98 -2.25
CA ALA A 539 -3.81 27.40 -3.61
C ALA A 539 -5.31 27.24 -3.92
N ASN A 540 -5.97 26.22 -3.38
CA ASN A 540 -7.30 25.79 -3.83
C ASN A 540 -8.37 26.88 -3.66
N VAL A 541 -8.46 27.49 -2.48
CA VAL A 541 -9.48 28.52 -2.19
C VAL A 541 -9.26 29.77 -3.07
N THR A 542 -8.01 30.20 -3.25
CA THR A 542 -7.70 31.34 -4.12
C THR A 542 -8.03 31.03 -5.58
N GLY A 543 -7.71 29.83 -6.07
CA GLY A 543 -8.05 29.42 -7.43
C GLY A 543 -9.56 29.33 -7.66
N LEU A 544 -10.31 28.87 -6.65
CA LEU A 544 -11.78 28.86 -6.64
C LEU A 544 -12.37 30.27 -6.68
N ALA A 545 -11.86 31.18 -5.85
CA ALA A 545 -12.32 32.56 -5.83
C ALA A 545 -12.12 33.27 -7.17
N VAL A 546 -10.96 33.05 -7.82
CA VAL A 546 -10.71 33.58 -9.17
C VAL A 546 -11.68 32.98 -10.20
N MET A 547 -11.97 31.67 -10.13
CA MET A 547 -12.94 31.05 -11.05
C MET A 547 -14.38 31.52 -10.80
N ALA A 548 -14.76 31.72 -9.53
CA ALA A 548 -16.06 32.26 -9.14
C ALA A 548 -16.27 33.66 -9.75
N GLU A 549 -15.28 34.55 -9.61
CA GLU A 549 -15.29 35.87 -10.24
C GLU A 549 -15.45 35.79 -11.77
N LEU A 550 -14.68 34.91 -12.43
CA LEU A 550 -14.74 34.77 -13.90
C LEU A 550 -16.05 34.18 -14.41
N THR A 551 -16.72 33.36 -13.61
CA THR A 551 -17.99 32.71 -13.99
C THR A 551 -19.22 33.49 -13.54
N GLY A 552 -19.05 34.56 -12.76
CA GLY A 552 -20.15 35.30 -12.14
C GLY A 552 -20.94 34.49 -11.11
N ARG A 553 -20.36 33.41 -10.60
CA ARG A 553 -20.95 32.54 -9.57
C ARG A 553 -20.39 32.89 -8.20
N THR A 554 -21.11 32.48 -7.16
CA THR A 554 -20.56 32.49 -5.80
C THR A 554 -19.48 31.40 -5.65
N ILE A 555 -18.60 31.56 -4.65
CA ILE A 555 -17.59 30.55 -4.29
C ILE A 555 -18.23 29.18 -3.98
N PRO A 556 -19.31 29.07 -3.18
CA PRO A 556 -19.97 27.79 -2.94
C PRO A 556 -20.56 27.14 -4.21
N GLU A 557 -21.14 27.92 -5.14
CA GLU A 557 -21.68 27.40 -6.41
C GLU A 557 -20.61 26.89 -7.39
N THR A 558 -19.38 27.39 -7.26
CA THR A 558 -18.23 26.91 -8.03
C THR A 558 -17.80 25.50 -7.57
N GLY A 559 -18.06 25.18 -6.29
CA GLY A 559 -17.80 23.89 -5.67
C GLY A 559 -16.33 23.68 -5.30
N THR A 560 -16.05 22.82 -4.33
CA THR A 560 -14.69 22.39 -3.97
C THR A 560 -14.28 21.13 -4.74
N THR A 561 -12.98 20.84 -4.80
CA THR A 561 -12.50 19.55 -5.30
C THR A 561 -12.56 18.48 -4.21
N ILE A 562 -12.58 17.21 -4.61
CA ILE A 562 -12.66 16.09 -3.65
C ILE A 562 -11.38 16.00 -2.80
N PHE A 563 -11.55 16.02 -1.47
CA PHE A 563 -10.49 15.71 -0.52
C PHE A 563 -10.27 14.20 -0.41
N ARG A 564 -9.01 13.77 -0.40
CA ARG A 564 -8.61 12.36 -0.36
C ARG A 564 -7.51 12.15 0.67
N PRO A 565 -7.49 10.98 1.36
CA PRO A 565 -6.30 10.56 2.05
C PRO A 565 -5.16 10.28 1.03
N PRO A 566 -3.90 10.44 1.43
CA PRO A 566 -3.46 10.90 2.74
C PRO A 566 -3.42 12.44 2.86
N TYR A 567 -3.69 13.00 4.05
CA TYR A 567 -3.61 14.45 4.34
C TYR A 567 -2.23 15.05 3.95
N THR A 568 -1.17 14.31 4.24
CA THR A 568 0.19 14.53 3.74
C THR A 568 0.74 13.23 3.17
N PRO A 569 1.68 13.26 2.21
CA PRO A 569 2.35 12.06 1.71
C PRO A 569 2.81 11.09 2.80
N VAL A 570 2.66 9.79 2.52
CA VAL A 570 3.10 8.68 3.37
C VAL A 570 4.12 7.84 2.59
N THR A 571 5.22 7.46 3.25
CA THR A 571 6.25 6.58 2.68
C THR A 571 5.67 5.22 2.31
N ILE A 572 5.99 4.68 1.13
CA ILE A 572 5.46 3.37 0.71
C ILE A 572 5.93 2.25 1.65
N SER A 573 7.19 2.29 2.11
CA SER A 573 7.76 1.24 2.97
C SER A 573 6.98 1.05 4.29
N VAL A 574 6.43 2.12 4.89
CA VAL A 574 5.65 2.00 6.13
C VAL A 574 4.29 1.32 5.89
N LEU A 575 3.74 1.39 4.67
CA LEU A 575 2.49 0.70 4.32
C LEU A 575 2.65 -0.82 4.33
N GLY A 576 3.87 -1.33 4.09
CA GLY A 576 4.20 -2.74 4.24
C GLY A 576 4.32 -3.19 5.69
N GLY A 577 4.51 -2.28 6.65
CA GLY A 577 4.56 -2.58 8.08
C GLY A 577 5.53 -3.69 8.47
N GLY A 578 6.69 -3.76 7.79
CA GLY A 578 7.71 -4.79 8.00
C GLY A 578 7.61 -6.01 7.09
N ASP A 579 6.53 -6.18 6.32
CA ASP A 579 6.30 -7.31 5.42
C ASP A 579 7.12 -7.16 4.12
N THR A 580 8.44 -7.34 4.18
CA THR A 580 9.36 -7.24 3.03
C THR A 580 10.20 -8.50 2.84
N GLY A 581 10.74 -8.68 1.63
CA GLY A 581 11.63 -9.80 1.30
C GLY A 581 11.03 -11.17 1.66
N PRO A 582 11.74 -12.02 2.45
CA PRO A 582 11.25 -13.34 2.82
C PRO A 582 10.04 -13.31 3.79
N HIS A 583 9.74 -12.15 4.38
CA HIS A 583 8.62 -11.96 5.31
C HIS A 583 7.38 -11.34 4.64
N PHE A 584 7.43 -11.05 3.33
CA PHE A 584 6.29 -10.49 2.58
C PHE A 584 5.02 -11.36 2.68
N ARG A 585 5.18 -12.69 2.81
CA ARG A 585 4.08 -13.63 3.06
C ARG A 585 4.54 -14.79 3.94
N PRO A 586 3.63 -15.46 4.67
CA PRO A 586 3.97 -16.65 5.42
C PRO A 586 4.57 -17.75 4.54
N ARG A 587 5.64 -18.38 5.03
CA ARG A 587 6.24 -19.58 4.44
C ARG A 587 5.90 -20.76 5.34
N ARG A 588 5.18 -21.74 4.80
CA ARG A 588 4.78 -22.95 5.49
C ARG A 588 5.79 -24.06 5.21
N LEU A 589 6.31 -24.68 6.26
CA LEU A 589 7.30 -25.74 6.17
C LEU A 589 6.64 -27.07 6.56
N THR A 590 6.88 -28.11 5.77
CA THR A 590 6.31 -29.44 6.07
C THR A 590 6.99 -30.04 7.31
N PRO A 591 6.38 -31.02 7.97
CA PRO A 591 7.01 -31.71 9.10
C PRO A 591 8.33 -32.42 8.76
N THR A 592 8.62 -32.69 7.48
CA THR A 592 9.89 -33.27 7.04
C THR A 592 10.90 -32.23 6.55
N HIS A 593 10.56 -30.93 6.58
CA HIS A 593 11.39 -29.88 5.99
C HIS A 593 12.80 -29.84 6.58
N GLY A 594 12.92 -29.97 7.91
CA GLY A 594 14.23 -30.01 8.59
C GLY A 594 15.10 -31.18 8.12
N TRP A 595 14.51 -32.37 8.01
CA TRP A 595 15.18 -33.54 7.43
C TRP A 595 15.61 -33.31 5.98
N ALA A 596 14.69 -32.84 5.12
CA ALA A 596 14.96 -32.63 3.71
C ALA A 596 16.08 -31.58 3.49
N ALA A 597 16.07 -30.49 4.26
CA ALA A 597 17.11 -29.47 4.21
C ALA A 597 18.48 -30.04 4.63
N ALA A 598 18.52 -30.91 5.65
CA ALA A 598 19.76 -31.59 6.07
C ALA A 598 20.30 -32.55 4.99
N GLN A 599 19.43 -33.09 4.12
CA GLN A 599 19.83 -33.88 2.95
C GLN A 599 20.19 -33.03 1.72
N GLY A 600 20.20 -31.70 1.83
CA GLY A 600 20.53 -30.78 0.73
C GLY A 600 19.41 -30.62 -0.30
N ALA A 601 18.16 -30.88 0.05
CA ALA A 601 17.03 -30.70 -0.85
C ALA A 601 16.93 -29.26 -1.38
N VAL A 602 16.58 -29.15 -2.66
CA VAL A 602 16.15 -27.88 -3.26
C VAL A 602 14.65 -27.73 -3.08
N PHE A 603 14.17 -26.51 -2.80
CA PHE A 603 12.76 -26.27 -2.48
C PHE A 603 12.07 -25.37 -3.50
N VAL A 604 10.82 -25.69 -3.81
CA VAL A 604 9.92 -24.90 -4.64
C VAL A 604 8.72 -24.41 -3.84
N GLU A 605 8.20 -23.24 -4.21
CA GLU A 605 6.99 -22.69 -3.63
C GLU A 605 5.73 -23.30 -4.26
N SER A 606 4.82 -23.82 -3.43
CA SER A 606 3.50 -24.31 -3.85
C SER A 606 2.44 -23.62 -2.99
N GLY A 607 1.91 -22.50 -3.48
CA GLY A 607 1.14 -21.58 -2.64
C GLY A 607 2.05 -20.97 -1.57
N GLN A 608 1.75 -21.22 -0.30
CA GLN A 608 2.61 -20.80 0.83
C GLN A 608 3.59 -21.90 1.26
N TRP A 609 3.46 -23.12 0.75
CA TRP A 609 4.31 -24.25 1.17
C TRP A 609 5.66 -24.24 0.48
N MET A 610 6.72 -24.54 1.24
CA MET A 610 8.03 -24.90 0.72
C MET A 610 8.12 -26.42 0.59
N ARG A 611 8.04 -26.94 -0.64
CA ARG A 611 8.12 -28.38 -0.93
C ARG A 611 9.48 -28.75 -1.49
N ALA A 612 10.01 -29.91 -1.10
CA ALA A 612 11.23 -30.43 -1.73
C ALA A 612 10.96 -30.69 -3.22
N GLU A 613 11.70 -30.02 -4.08
CA GLU A 613 11.61 -30.11 -5.53
C GLU A 613 12.39 -31.31 -6.05
N TYR A 614 13.62 -31.48 -5.57
CA TYR A 614 14.51 -32.63 -5.82
C TYR A 614 15.63 -32.69 -4.78
N PHE A 615 16.34 -33.82 -4.72
CA PHE A 615 17.42 -34.13 -3.79
C PHE A 615 18.74 -34.39 -4.54
N PRO A 616 19.61 -33.37 -4.69
CA PRO A 616 20.86 -33.52 -5.43
C PRO A 616 21.86 -34.42 -4.72
N ARG A 617 22.64 -35.18 -5.50
CA ARG A 617 23.82 -35.94 -5.02
C ARG A 617 25.12 -35.33 -5.55
N GLN A 618 26.21 -35.58 -4.85
CA GLN A 618 27.54 -35.19 -5.30
C GLN A 618 27.82 -35.74 -6.71
N GLY A 619 28.27 -34.86 -7.62
CA GLY A 619 28.55 -35.20 -9.02
C GLY A 619 27.39 -34.91 -9.99
N GLU A 620 26.18 -34.64 -9.49
CA GLU A 620 25.08 -34.14 -10.32
C GLU A 620 25.23 -32.63 -10.52
N THR A 621 25.32 -32.18 -11.78
CA THR A 621 25.63 -30.80 -12.15
C THR A 621 24.40 -30.00 -12.57
N HIS A 622 23.26 -30.65 -12.80
CA HIS A 622 22.00 -29.98 -13.09
C HIS A 622 20.80 -30.76 -12.54
N TRP A 623 19.73 -30.03 -12.19
CA TRP A 623 18.53 -30.57 -11.53
C TRP A 623 17.95 -31.83 -12.19
N ARG A 624 17.92 -31.88 -13.53
CA ARG A 624 17.34 -33.02 -14.27
C ARG A 624 18.06 -34.36 -13.98
N GLN A 625 19.37 -34.37 -13.71
CA GLN A 625 20.07 -35.61 -13.34
C GLN A 625 19.50 -36.21 -12.03
N SER A 626 19.25 -35.37 -11.04
CA SER A 626 18.65 -35.77 -9.76
C SER A 626 17.24 -36.32 -9.98
N VAL A 627 16.42 -35.58 -10.73
CA VAL A 627 15.04 -35.98 -11.04
C VAL A 627 14.98 -37.30 -11.83
N GLU A 628 15.85 -37.50 -12.81
CA GLU A 628 15.91 -38.75 -13.58
C GLU A 628 16.29 -39.94 -12.70
N ARG A 629 17.30 -39.77 -11.81
CA ARG A 629 17.69 -40.80 -10.85
C ARG A 629 16.55 -41.13 -9.90
N GLU A 630 15.92 -40.11 -9.31
CA GLU A 630 14.79 -40.26 -8.40
C GLU A 630 13.63 -41.02 -9.05
N THR A 631 13.24 -40.61 -10.27
CA THR A 631 12.14 -41.22 -11.04
C THR A 631 12.44 -42.69 -11.35
N LYS A 632 13.67 -43.01 -11.78
CA LYS A 632 14.11 -44.39 -12.02
C LYS A 632 14.13 -45.22 -10.73
N ALA A 633 14.56 -44.64 -9.62
CA ALA A 633 14.62 -45.32 -8.32
C ALA A 633 13.24 -45.73 -7.82
N VAL A 634 12.22 -44.87 -7.98
CA VAL A 634 10.83 -45.20 -7.63
C VAL A 634 10.34 -46.42 -8.41
N ARG A 635 10.52 -46.46 -9.74
CA ARG A 635 10.02 -47.58 -10.56
C ARG A 635 10.83 -48.87 -10.43
N SER A 636 12.11 -48.81 -10.02
CA SER A 636 12.97 -50.00 -9.90
C SER A 636 13.04 -50.57 -8.48
N ALA A 637 12.75 -49.76 -7.46
CA ALA A 637 12.87 -50.13 -6.06
C ALA A 637 11.75 -49.51 -5.21
N VAL A 638 12.04 -48.46 -4.44
CA VAL A 638 11.09 -47.73 -3.62
C VAL A 638 11.57 -46.29 -3.44
N GLY A 639 10.66 -45.33 -3.49
CA GLY A 639 10.93 -43.95 -3.14
C GLY A 639 9.94 -43.36 -2.15
N LEU A 640 10.38 -42.29 -1.49
CA LEU A 640 9.63 -41.57 -0.47
C LEU A 640 9.41 -40.12 -0.92
N CYS A 641 8.16 -39.67 -0.96
CA CYS A 641 7.84 -38.27 -1.25
C CYS A 641 6.95 -37.69 -0.15
N ASP A 642 7.29 -36.48 0.29
CA ASP A 642 6.46 -35.74 1.23
C ASP A 642 5.22 -35.15 0.52
N VAL A 643 4.07 -35.73 0.86
CA VAL A 643 2.74 -35.31 0.40
C VAL A 643 1.92 -34.71 1.55
N SER A 644 2.58 -34.32 2.65
CA SER A 644 1.94 -33.68 3.81
C SER A 644 1.21 -32.39 3.46
N THR A 645 1.49 -31.77 2.31
CA THR A 645 0.86 -30.52 1.88
C THR A 645 -0.53 -30.69 1.26
N LEU A 646 -0.95 -31.92 0.92
CA LEU A 646 -2.31 -32.18 0.45
C LEU A 646 -3.33 -31.70 1.50
N GLY A 647 -4.44 -31.12 1.05
CA GLY A 647 -5.53 -30.80 1.97
C GLY A 647 -6.11 -32.09 2.53
N LYS A 648 -6.46 -32.09 3.81
CA LYS A 648 -7.07 -33.23 4.50
C LYS A 648 -8.23 -32.72 5.32
N VAL A 649 -9.39 -33.37 5.18
CA VAL A 649 -10.61 -33.03 5.92
C VAL A 649 -11.18 -34.32 6.48
N ASP A 650 -11.33 -34.40 7.79
CA ASP A 650 -12.12 -35.45 8.41
C ASP A 650 -13.59 -35.01 8.32
N VAL A 651 -14.45 -35.88 7.80
CA VAL A 651 -15.88 -35.67 7.60
C VAL A 651 -16.62 -36.78 8.36
N GLN A 652 -17.37 -36.38 9.39
CA GLN A 652 -18.01 -37.31 10.31
C GLN A 652 -19.50 -37.01 10.47
N GLY A 653 -20.28 -38.01 10.89
CA GLY A 653 -21.72 -37.89 11.14
C GLY A 653 -22.56 -38.88 10.33
N ALA A 654 -23.82 -39.06 10.72
CA ALA A 654 -24.71 -40.05 10.11
C ALA A 654 -24.95 -39.80 8.61
N ASP A 655 -24.94 -38.53 8.19
CA ASP A 655 -25.19 -38.11 6.80
C ASP A 655 -23.90 -37.81 6.02
N ALA A 656 -22.73 -38.15 6.55
CA ALA A 656 -21.42 -37.84 5.93
C ALA A 656 -21.30 -38.39 4.51
N GLY A 657 -21.79 -39.61 4.28
CA GLY A 657 -21.80 -40.25 2.96
C GLY A 657 -22.69 -39.51 1.96
N GLU A 658 -23.88 -39.07 2.38
CA GLU A 658 -24.81 -38.30 1.54
C GLU A 658 -24.27 -36.91 1.22
N PHE A 659 -23.72 -36.21 2.22
CA PHE A 659 -23.08 -34.92 2.01
C PHE A 659 -21.95 -34.98 0.96
N LEU A 660 -21.07 -35.97 1.09
CA LEU A 660 -20.00 -36.21 0.11
C LEU A 660 -20.56 -36.62 -1.27
N ASN A 661 -21.69 -37.33 -1.28
CA ASN A 661 -22.40 -37.68 -2.51
C ASN A 661 -22.96 -36.44 -3.21
N ARG A 662 -23.36 -35.38 -2.50
CA ARG A 662 -23.81 -34.12 -3.13
C ARG A 662 -22.65 -33.23 -3.59
N LEU A 663 -21.50 -33.31 -2.92
CA LEU A 663 -20.29 -32.52 -3.27
C LEU A 663 -19.54 -33.07 -4.48
N TYR A 664 -19.28 -34.38 -4.51
CA TYR A 664 -18.54 -35.01 -5.61
C TYR A 664 -19.43 -35.27 -6.82
N SER A 665 -18.90 -35.13 -8.02
CA SER A 665 -19.64 -35.42 -9.26
C SER A 665 -19.93 -36.92 -9.44
N ASN A 666 -19.07 -37.79 -8.92
CA ASN A 666 -19.26 -39.22 -8.87
C ASN A 666 -19.97 -39.67 -7.59
N VAL A 667 -20.54 -40.89 -7.64
CA VAL A 667 -21.24 -41.51 -6.51
C VAL A 667 -20.24 -41.77 -5.36
N MET A 668 -20.58 -41.40 -4.12
CA MET A 668 -19.73 -41.57 -2.93
C MET A 668 -20.40 -42.35 -1.78
N ASP A 669 -21.71 -42.27 -1.65
CA ASP A 669 -22.51 -42.94 -0.61
C ASP A 669 -22.31 -44.48 -0.51
N THR A 670 -22.07 -45.13 -1.65
CA THR A 670 -21.85 -46.59 -1.78
C THR A 670 -20.43 -47.04 -1.45
N LEU A 671 -19.54 -46.13 -1.04
CA LEU A 671 -18.18 -46.50 -0.66
C LEU A 671 -18.18 -47.38 0.58
N LYS A 672 -17.63 -48.58 0.52
CA LYS A 672 -17.55 -49.49 1.68
C LYS A 672 -16.49 -49.03 2.69
N VAL A 673 -16.71 -49.33 3.97
CA VAL A 673 -15.70 -49.11 5.02
C VAL A 673 -14.39 -49.85 4.64
N GLY A 674 -13.26 -49.22 4.94
CA GLY A 674 -11.93 -49.72 4.58
C GLY A 674 -11.54 -49.51 3.12
N ARG A 675 -12.32 -48.72 2.35
CA ARG A 675 -12.05 -48.43 0.94
C ARG A 675 -11.89 -46.94 0.67
N VAL A 676 -11.15 -46.66 -0.39
CA VAL A 676 -10.90 -45.33 -0.94
C VAL A 676 -11.58 -45.22 -2.31
N ARG A 677 -12.03 -44.01 -2.66
CA ARG A 677 -12.53 -43.68 -3.99
C ARG A 677 -11.95 -42.35 -4.44
N TYR A 678 -11.42 -42.30 -5.66
CA TYR A 678 -11.03 -41.04 -6.29
C TYR A 678 -12.30 -40.27 -6.68
N GLY A 679 -12.30 -38.96 -6.46
CA GLY A 679 -13.46 -38.10 -6.65
C GLY A 679 -13.10 -36.82 -7.40
N LEU A 680 -14.02 -36.39 -8.26
CA LEU A 680 -13.93 -35.13 -8.97
C LEU A 680 -15.00 -34.17 -8.44
N MET A 681 -14.60 -33.01 -7.96
CA MET A 681 -15.50 -31.92 -7.60
C MET A 681 -15.64 -30.95 -8.76
N LEU A 682 -16.85 -30.44 -9.00
CA LEU A 682 -17.10 -29.42 -10.01
C LEU A 682 -17.47 -28.10 -9.34
N ARG A 683 -17.20 -27.00 -10.04
CA ARG A 683 -17.77 -25.69 -9.71
C ARG A 683 -19.23 -25.67 -10.16
N GLU A 684 -20.02 -24.77 -9.59
CA GLU A 684 -21.42 -24.60 -9.96
C GLU A 684 -21.64 -24.39 -11.46
N ASP A 685 -20.67 -23.81 -12.18
CA ASP A 685 -20.72 -23.60 -13.64
C ASP A 685 -20.30 -24.81 -14.48
N GLY A 686 -19.97 -25.93 -13.85
CA GLY A 686 -19.70 -27.22 -14.49
C GLY A 686 -18.24 -27.51 -14.85
N PHE A 687 -17.31 -26.58 -14.60
CA PHE A 687 -15.88 -26.83 -14.75
C PHE A 687 -15.31 -27.64 -13.57
N ALA A 688 -14.20 -28.34 -13.81
CA ALA A 688 -13.48 -29.02 -12.74
C ALA A 688 -13.02 -28.01 -11.69
N TYR A 689 -13.33 -28.29 -10.43
CA TYR A 689 -12.95 -27.44 -9.30
C TYR A 689 -11.66 -27.94 -8.65
N ASP A 690 -11.72 -29.17 -8.15
CA ASP A 690 -10.63 -29.87 -7.51
C ASP A 690 -10.90 -31.37 -7.60
N ASP A 691 -9.88 -32.17 -7.29
CA ASP A 691 -9.97 -33.61 -7.22
C ASP A 691 -9.30 -34.12 -5.93
N GLY A 692 -9.45 -35.42 -5.70
CA GLY A 692 -8.73 -36.08 -4.61
C GLY A 692 -9.36 -37.41 -4.25
N THR A 693 -9.06 -37.89 -3.06
CA THR A 693 -9.55 -39.19 -2.59
C THR A 693 -10.46 -39.05 -1.40
N CYS A 694 -11.49 -39.89 -1.36
CA CYS A 694 -12.38 -40.05 -0.22
C CYS A 694 -12.16 -41.45 0.35
N ALA A 695 -11.65 -41.54 1.57
CA ALA A 695 -11.40 -42.78 2.29
C ALA A 695 -12.45 -42.95 3.39
N ARG A 696 -13.13 -44.10 3.45
CA ARG A 696 -14.11 -44.40 4.50
C ARG A 696 -13.48 -45.27 5.59
N LEU A 697 -13.14 -44.67 6.72
CA LEU A 697 -12.46 -45.35 7.84
C LEU A 697 -13.45 -46.06 8.77
N ALA A 698 -14.65 -45.52 8.95
CA ALA A 698 -15.74 -46.14 9.69
C ALA A 698 -17.09 -45.87 8.99
N GLU A 699 -18.20 -46.35 9.54
CA GLU A 699 -19.53 -46.14 8.95
C GLU A 699 -19.85 -44.65 8.78
N ASP A 700 -19.47 -43.85 9.76
CA ASP A 700 -19.74 -42.42 9.90
C ASP A 700 -18.47 -41.57 9.85
N HIS A 701 -17.34 -42.10 9.36
CA HIS A 701 -16.06 -41.38 9.35
C HIS A 701 -15.34 -41.53 8.01
N TYR A 702 -15.18 -40.38 7.34
CA TYR A 702 -14.48 -40.24 6.08
C TYR A 702 -13.28 -39.30 6.22
N VAL A 703 -12.24 -39.55 5.43
CA VAL A 703 -11.10 -38.65 5.25
C VAL A 703 -11.04 -38.28 3.77
N VAL A 704 -11.19 -36.99 3.50
CA VAL A 704 -11.10 -36.42 2.16
C VAL A 704 -9.74 -35.78 1.98
N THR A 705 -9.07 -36.12 0.88
CA THR A 705 -7.88 -35.40 0.40
C THR A 705 -8.23 -34.46 -0.74
N THR A 706 -7.51 -33.36 -0.84
CA THR A 706 -7.65 -32.34 -1.90
C THR A 706 -6.26 -31.97 -2.43
N THR A 707 -6.19 -31.24 -3.54
CA THR A 707 -4.91 -30.69 -4.00
C THR A 707 -4.32 -29.71 -2.98
N THR A 708 -2.99 -29.56 -2.99
CA THR A 708 -2.26 -28.67 -2.06
C THR A 708 -2.71 -27.21 -2.16
N ALA A 709 -2.91 -26.71 -3.38
CA ALA A 709 -3.24 -25.30 -3.60
C ALA A 709 -4.69 -24.97 -3.22
N ASN A 710 -5.61 -25.92 -3.42
CA ASN A 710 -7.03 -25.69 -3.19
C ASN A 710 -7.54 -26.15 -1.81
N ALA A 711 -6.69 -26.70 -0.94
CA ALA A 711 -7.08 -27.19 0.39
C ALA A 711 -7.98 -26.23 1.18
N GLY A 712 -7.59 -24.96 1.31
CA GLY A 712 -8.40 -23.96 2.01
C GLY A 712 -9.68 -23.58 1.27
N LEU A 713 -9.65 -23.55 -0.07
CA LEU A 713 -10.80 -23.19 -0.90
C LEU A 713 -11.86 -24.30 -0.86
N VAL A 714 -11.45 -25.56 -0.99
CA VAL A 714 -12.35 -26.73 -0.88
C VAL A 714 -12.95 -26.82 0.51
N TYR A 715 -12.16 -26.69 1.58
CA TYR A 715 -12.71 -26.69 2.94
C TYR A 715 -13.74 -25.58 3.15
N ARG A 716 -13.47 -24.35 2.67
CA ARG A 716 -14.44 -23.25 2.71
C ARG A 716 -15.72 -23.56 1.92
N ASN A 717 -15.59 -24.21 0.76
CA ASN A 717 -16.73 -24.64 -0.04
C ASN A 717 -17.57 -25.72 0.68
N MET A 718 -16.91 -26.67 1.34
CA MET A 718 -17.58 -27.68 2.17
C MET A 718 -18.32 -27.03 3.35
N GLU A 719 -17.72 -26.06 4.05
CA GLU A 719 -18.40 -25.32 5.12
C GLU A 719 -19.60 -24.53 4.59
N PHE A 720 -19.47 -23.86 3.43
CA PHE A 720 -20.60 -23.18 2.80
C PHE A 720 -21.73 -24.16 2.46
N ALA A 721 -21.41 -25.29 1.85
CA ALA A 721 -22.40 -26.32 1.53
C ALA A 721 -23.10 -26.84 2.78
N ARG A 722 -22.34 -27.14 3.85
CA ARG A 722 -22.87 -27.61 5.13
C ARG A 722 -23.72 -26.56 5.85
N GLN A 723 -23.33 -25.29 5.85
CA GLN A 723 -24.02 -24.23 6.60
C GLN A 723 -25.19 -23.61 5.84
N CYS A 724 -25.09 -23.49 4.51
CA CYS A 724 -26.02 -22.69 3.71
C CYS A 724 -26.86 -23.51 2.75
N LEU A 725 -26.33 -24.62 2.21
CA LEU A 725 -27.07 -25.44 1.23
C LEU A 725 -27.82 -26.59 1.92
N TRP A 726 -27.16 -27.26 2.86
CA TRP A 726 -27.69 -28.44 3.54
C TRP A 726 -27.47 -28.39 5.07
N PRO A 727 -27.95 -27.35 5.77
CA PRO A 727 -27.83 -27.23 7.23
C PRO A 727 -28.57 -28.33 8.00
N GLU A 728 -29.45 -29.08 7.34
CA GLU A 728 -30.24 -30.17 7.92
C GLU A 728 -29.47 -31.49 8.07
N LEU A 729 -28.35 -31.69 7.36
CA LEU A 729 -27.60 -32.94 7.39
C LEU A 729 -26.76 -33.07 8.67
N ASP A 730 -26.77 -34.24 9.29
CA ASP A 730 -25.87 -34.57 10.42
C ASP A 730 -24.47 -34.85 9.90
N VAL A 731 -23.71 -33.76 9.70
CA VAL A 731 -22.30 -33.79 9.28
C VAL A 731 -21.49 -32.75 10.01
N GLN A 732 -20.31 -33.14 10.48
CA GLN A 732 -19.28 -32.28 11.02
C GLN A 732 -18.01 -32.46 10.20
N ILE A 733 -17.36 -31.33 9.89
CA ILE A 733 -16.12 -31.32 9.11
C ILE A 733 -15.04 -30.57 9.87
N ILE A 734 -13.82 -31.09 9.82
CA ILE A 734 -12.64 -30.42 10.38
C ILE A 734 -11.46 -30.58 9.42
N SER A 735 -10.76 -29.48 9.14
CA SER A 735 -9.51 -29.59 8.40
C SER A 735 -8.45 -30.24 9.28
N THR A 736 -7.96 -31.39 8.85
CA THR A 736 -6.86 -32.13 9.49
C THR A 736 -5.56 -32.02 8.70
N THR A 737 -5.51 -31.08 7.73
CA THR A 737 -4.37 -30.82 6.83
C THR A 737 -3.04 -30.77 7.56
N ASP A 738 -2.96 -29.95 8.62
CA ASP A 738 -1.75 -29.73 9.42
C ASP A 738 -1.58 -30.72 10.56
N ALA A 739 -2.60 -31.54 10.85
CA ALA A 739 -2.56 -32.50 11.94
C ALA A 739 -1.77 -33.78 11.57
N TRP A 740 -1.64 -34.06 10.27
CA TRP A 740 -1.03 -35.28 9.75
C TRP A 740 0.12 -34.97 8.79
N ALA A 741 1.30 -35.50 9.11
CA ALA A 741 2.37 -35.70 8.13
C ALA A 741 2.02 -36.92 7.29
N GLN A 742 2.26 -36.88 5.98
CA GLN A 742 1.89 -37.95 5.07
C GLN A 742 2.98 -38.17 4.02
N ILE A 743 3.49 -39.40 3.97
CA ILE A 743 4.58 -39.80 3.07
C ILE A 743 4.05 -40.81 2.06
N ALA A 744 4.22 -40.52 0.77
CA ALA A 744 3.99 -41.47 -0.29
C ALA A 744 5.20 -42.41 -0.37
N VAL A 745 4.96 -43.70 -0.12
CA VAL A 745 5.92 -44.79 -0.25
C VAL A 745 5.59 -45.57 -1.51
N ALA A 746 6.31 -45.29 -2.60
CA ALA A 746 5.96 -45.76 -3.94
C ALA A 746 7.05 -46.62 -4.57
N GLY A 747 6.68 -47.67 -5.30
CA GLY A 747 7.57 -48.59 -5.99
C GLY A 747 7.30 -50.06 -5.65
N PRO A 748 7.83 -51.01 -6.42
CA PRO A 748 7.60 -52.45 -6.22
C PRO A 748 8.03 -52.96 -4.84
N LYS A 749 9.01 -52.31 -4.17
CA LYS A 749 9.49 -52.67 -2.82
C LYS A 749 8.78 -51.93 -1.68
N SER A 750 7.78 -51.08 -1.97
CA SER A 750 7.06 -50.29 -0.96
C SER A 750 6.39 -51.16 0.12
N ARG A 751 5.73 -52.25 -0.27
CA ARG A 751 5.12 -53.22 0.65
C ARG A 751 6.15 -53.84 1.59
N ALA A 752 7.30 -54.25 1.05
CA ALA A 752 8.38 -54.86 1.82
C ALA A 752 8.98 -53.89 2.85
N LEU A 753 9.10 -52.60 2.49
CA LEU A 753 9.54 -51.57 3.43
C LEU A 753 8.53 -51.36 4.56
N LEU A 754 7.23 -51.20 4.23
CA LEU A 754 6.19 -50.95 5.22
C LEU A 754 5.98 -52.13 6.18
N ALA A 755 6.11 -53.37 5.70
CA ALA A 755 6.02 -54.56 6.54
C ALA A 755 7.07 -54.61 7.66
N ARG A 756 8.20 -53.90 7.51
CA ARG A 756 9.26 -53.82 8.55
C ARG A 756 8.92 -52.89 9.71
N ILE A 757 7.96 -51.98 9.52
CA ILE A 757 7.61 -50.95 10.52
C ILE A 757 6.16 -51.05 11.01
N ALA A 758 5.30 -51.78 10.31
CA ALA A 758 3.92 -52.01 10.72
C ALA A 758 3.82 -53.05 11.84
N ASP A 759 3.02 -52.78 12.86
CA ASP A 759 2.88 -53.64 14.04
C ASP A 759 1.92 -54.82 13.75
N GLY A 760 2.41 -55.83 13.02
CA GLY A 760 1.66 -57.08 12.77
C GLY A 760 0.46 -56.95 11.82
N PHE A 761 0.35 -55.84 11.09
CA PHE A 761 -0.70 -55.60 10.11
C PHE A 761 -0.42 -56.34 8.78
N ASP A 762 -1.40 -57.09 8.27
CA ASP A 762 -1.25 -57.84 7.01
C ASP A 762 -1.34 -56.91 5.79
N LEU A 763 -0.21 -56.71 5.11
CA LEU A 763 -0.07 -55.89 3.90
C LEU A 763 -0.06 -56.71 2.60
N SER A 764 -0.41 -58.01 2.67
CA SER A 764 -0.56 -58.86 1.50
C SER A 764 -1.61 -58.29 0.54
N LYS A 765 -1.49 -58.65 -0.74
CA LYS A 765 -2.37 -58.14 -1.81
C LYS A 765 -3.85 -58.43 -1.52
N ASP A 766 -4.14 -59.60 -0.98
CA ASP A 766 -5.51 -60.07 -0.71
C ASP A 766 -6.10 -59.38 0.54
N ALA A 767 -5.30 -59.19 1.58
CA ALA A 767 -5.74 -58.53 2.82
C ALA A 767 -5.88 -57.01 2.66
N PHE A 768 -4.99 -56.36 1.90
CA PHE A 768 -4.99 -54.91 1.71
C PHE A 768 -4.97 -54.55 0.22
N PRO A 769 -6.07 -54.75 -0.53
CA PRO A 769 -6.14 -54.59 -1.99
C PRO A 769 -6.04 -53.13 -2.44
N PHE A 770 -5.87 -52.90 -3.74
CA PHE A 770 -5.83 -51.54 -4.30
C PHE A 770 -7.06 -50.70 -3.89
N MET A 771 -6.82 -49.45 -3.52
CA MET A 771 -7.82 -48.54 -2.92
C MET A 771 -8.40 -49.06 -1.60
N ALA A 772 -7.61 -49.75 -0.78
CA ALA A 772 -7.92 -50.03 0.62
C ALA A 772 -7.37 -48.91 1.53
N CYS A 773 -8.00 -48.72 2.68
CA CYS A 773 -7.51 -47.86 3.75
C CYS A 773 -7.74 -48.49 5.12
N ALA A 774 -6.87 -48.19 6.08
CA ALA A 774 -7.02 -48.62 7.46
C ALA A 774 -6.34 -47.66 8.43
N GLU A 775 -6.78 -47.68 9.68
CA GLU A 775 -5.98 -47.23 10.81
C GLU A 775 -5.14 -48.41 11.32
N LEU A 776 -3.89 -48.13 11.70
CA LEU A 776 -2.95 -49.13 12.22
C LEU A 776 -1.92 -48.49 13.15
N THR A 777 -1.05 -49.30 13.73
CA THR A 777 0.10 -48.82 14.51
C THR A 777 1.43 -49.20 13.87
N LEU A 778 2.41 -48.33 14.06
CA LEU A 778 3.78 -48.48 13.58
C LEU A 778 4.75 -48.44 14.76
N CYS A 779 5.95 -48.99 14.56
CA CYS A 779 7.09 -48.79 15.46
C CYS A 779 6.73 -48.99 16.95
N SER A 780 5.95 -50.03 17.25
CA SER A 780 5.48 -50.37 18.60
C SER A 780 4.52 -49.35 19.20
N GLY A 781 3.46 -48.99 18.46
CA GLY A 781 2.29 -48.28 19.00
C GLY A 781 2.05 -46.86 18.48
N LEU A 782 2.85 -46.34 17.54
CA LEU A 782 2.56 -45.06 16.89
C LEU A 782 1.33 -45.18 15.98
N ARG A 783 0.24 -44.49 16.31
CA ARG A 783 -0.96 -44.42 15.47
C ARG A 783 -0.62 -43.89 14.07
N ALA A 784 -1.11 -44.58 13.06
CA ALA A 784 -1.02 -44.19 11.67
C ALA A 784 -2.33 -44.46 10.90
N ARG A 785 -2.49 -43.76 9.78
CA ARG A 785 -3.48 -44.07 8.73
C ARG A 785 -2.73 -44.50 7.49
N LEU A 786 -3.20 -45.55 6.82
CA LEU A 786 -2.58 -46.07 5.61
C LEU A 786 -3.61 -46.11 4.49
N PHE A 787 -3.22 -45.62 3.32
CA PHE A 787 -4.04 -45.57 2.13
C PHE A 787 -3.29 -46.23 0.97
N ARG A 788 -3.84 -47.30 0.37
CA ARG A 788 -3.25 -47.94 -0.82
C ARG A 788 -3.68 -47.19 -2.09
N ILE A 789 -3.13 -46.00 -2.25
CA ILE A 789 -3.34 -45.08 -3.37
C ILE A 789 -2.01 -44.73 -4.02
N SER A 790 -2.03 -44.37 -5.30
CA SER A 790 -0.81 -44.10 -6.07
C SER A 790 -1.05 -43.02 -7.11
N PHE A 791 -0.19 -42.01 -7.08
CA PHE A 791 -0.12 -40.99 -8.14
C PHE A 791 1.03 -41.25 -9.13
N SER A 792 1.94 -42.18 -8.82
CA SER A 792 3.10 -42.56 -9.66
C SER A 792 2.80 -43.69 -10.66
N GLY A 793 1.69 -44.40 -10.46
CA GLY A 793 1.33 -45.60 -11.23
C GLY A 793 2.06 -46.88 -10.81
N GLU A 794 2.92 -46.82 -9.80
CA GLU A 794 3.48 -48.00 -9.15
C GLU A 794 2.59 -48.48 -8.01
N LEU A 795 2.86 -49.67 -7.48
CA LEU A 795 2.42 -50.04 -6.13
C LEU A 795 2.87 -48.95 -5.16
N ALA A 796 1.90 -48.33 -4.49
CA ALA A 796 2.20 -47.26 -3.55
C ALA A 796 1.21 -47.25 -2.39
N TYR A 797 1.68 -46.62 -1.32
CA TYR A 797 0.95 -46.41 -0.10
C TYR A 797 1.20 -44.98 0.36
N GLU A 798 0.18 -44.30 0.83
CA GLU A 798 0.33 -43.06 1.57
C GLU A 798 0.17 -43.36 3.05
N LEU A 799 1.26 -43.11 3.80
CA LEU A 799 1.33 -43.38 5.23
C LEU A 799 1.28 -42.06 5.98
N ALA A 800 0.23 -41.89 6.78
CA ALA A 800 0.00 -40.68 7.56
C ALA A 800 0.21 -40.94 9.07
N VAL A 801 0.96 -40.07 9.73
CA VAL A 801 1.18 -40.06 11.19
C VAL A 801 0.90 -38.66 11.74
N PRO A 802 0.62 -38.50 13.04
CA PRO A 802 0.49 -37.17 13.63
C PRO A 802 1.72 -36.31 13.29
N ALA A 803 1.51 -35.07 12.87
CA ALA A 803 2.52 -34.23 12.21
C ALA A 803 3.86 -34.14 12.97
N ARG A 804 3.82 -34.13 14.31
CA ARG A 804 5.02 -34.12 15.17
C ARG A 804 5.98 -35.30 14.96
N TYR A 805 5.52 -36.39 14.35
CA TYR A 805 6.34 -37.58 14.05
C TYR A 805 6.80 -37.67 12.60
N GLY A 806 6.44 -36.70 11.74
CA GLY A 806 6.76 -36.74 10.30
C GLY A 806 8.25 -36.83 10.01
N HIS A 807 9.08 -36.02 10.68
CA HIS A 807 10.54 -36.06 10.56
C HIS A 807 11.08 -37.45 10.92
N ALA A 808 10.75 -37.96 12.11
CA ALA A 808 11.24 -39.25 12.60
C ALA A 808 10.76 -40.42 11.73
N LEU A 809 9.54 -40.35 11.19
CA LEU A 809 9.04 -41.34 10.25
C LEU A 809 9.87 -41.37 8.96
N MET A 810 10.20 -40.20 8.39
CA MET A 810 11.02 -40.11 7.18
C MET A 810 12.41 -40.73 7.41
N GLU A 811 13.08 -40.37 8.51
CA GLU A 811 14.37 -40.97 8.89
C GLU A 811 14.26 -42.49 9.03
N ARG A 812 13.24 -42.97 9.75
CA ARG A 812 13.05 -44.40 9.97
C ARG A 812 12.82 -45.17 8.68
N LEU A 813 12.03 -44.62 7.76
CA LEU A 813 11.79 -45.23 6.44
C LEU A 813 13.07 -45.28 5.60
N MET A 814 13.87 -44.21 5.65
CA MET A 814 15.16 -44.14 4.95
C MET A 814 16.18 -45.14 5.51
N GLU A 815 16.29 -45.26 6.83
CA GLU A 815 17.16 -46.23 7.49
C GLU A 815 16.73 -47.67 7.20
N THR A 816 15.45 -47.95 7.43
CA THR A 816 14.89 -49.31 7.32
C THR A 816 14.79 -49.79 5.87
N GLY A 817 14.84 -48.88 4.90
CA GLY A 817 14.79 -49.18 3.46
C GLY A 817 16.13 -49.14 2.75
N ALA A 818 17.25 -48.93 3.46
CA ALA A 818 18.56 -48.72 2.85
C ALA A 818 18.99 -49.89 1.93
N ASP A 819 18.83 -51.13 2.38
CA ASP A 819 19.10 -52.36 1.61
C ASP A 819 18.07 -52.61 0.49
N LEU A 820 16.90 -51.98 0.57
CA LEU A 820 15.89 -52.05 -0.48
C LEU A 820 16.16 -51.07 -1.63
N GLY A 821 17.07 -50.11 -1.44
CA GLY A 821 17.37 -49.04 -2.41
C GLY A 821 16.45 -47.83 -2.28
N VAL A 822 15.95 -47.55 -1.07
CA VAL A 822 15.05 -46.41 -0.80
C VAL A 822 15.68 -45.08 -1.23
N THR A 823 14.90 -44.26 -1.93
CA THR A 823 15.36 -42.96 -2.44
C THR A 823 14.33 -41.87 -2.14
N PRO A 824 14.69 -40.77 -1.47
CA PRO A 824 13.78 -39.64 -1.36
C PRO A 824 13.64 -38.98 -2.72
N TYR A 825 12.43 -38.56 -3.05
CA TYR A 825 12.16 -37.85 -4.30
C TYR A 825 11.26 -36.65 -4.08
N GLY A 826 11.55 -35.60 -4.85
CA GLY A 826 10.81 -34.34 -4.76
C GLY A 826 9.60 -34.29 -5.68
N VAL A 827 8.94 -33.13 -5.68
CA VAL A 827 7.72 -32.90 -6.48
C VAL A 827 7.98 -32.93 -7.98
N GLU A 828 9.20 -32.69 -8.44
CA GLU A 828 9.53 -32.72 -9.87
C GLU A 828 9.58 -34.16 -10.39
N ALA A 829 10.18 -35.09 -9.64
CA ALA A 829 10.12 -36.52 -9.96
C ALA A 829 8.69 -37.07 -9.84
N LEU A 830 7.90 -36.58 -8.87
CA LEU A 830 6.46 -36.90 -8.80
C LEU A 830 5.72 -36.43 -10.06
N SER A 831 6.04 -35.24 -10.57
CA SER A 831 5.48 -34.69 -11.81
C SER A 831 5.84 -35.53 -13.04
N VAL A 832 7.08 -36.05 -13.14
CA VAL A 832 7.44 -36.98 -14.22
C VAL A 832 6.60 -38.26 -14.14
N LEU A 833 6.52 -38.88 -12.96
CA LEU A 833 5.83 -40.15 -12.76
C LEU A 833 4.33 -40.07 -13.09
N ARG A 834 3.67 -38.96 -12.70
CA ARG A 834 2.25 -38.75 -12.98
C ARG A 834 1.99 -38.42 -14.46
N VAL A 835 2.89 -37.68 -15.13
CA VAL A 835 2.81 -37.40 -16.57
C VAL A 835 2.97 -38.68 -17.37
N GLU A 836 3.91 -39.55 -17.00
CA GLU A 836 4.07 -40.88 -17.61
C GLU A 836 2.79 -41.73 -17.53
N LYS A 837 1.95 -41.48 -16.51
CA LYS A 837 0.66 -42.15 -16.30
C LYS A 837 -0.54 -41.40 -16.87
N GLY A 838 -0.36 -40.22 -17.47
CA GLY A 838 -1.49 -39.41 -17.95
C GLY A 838 -2.38 -38.88 -16.84
N HIS A 839 -1.91 -38.89 -15.59
CA HIS A 839 -2.68 -38.35 -14.47
C HIS A 839 -2.69 -36.82 -14.54
N VAL A 840 -3.90 -36.26 -14.38
CA VAL A 840 -4.11 -34.82 -14.30
C VAL A 840 -3.58 -34.28 -12.98
N GLY A 841 -3.06 -33.05 -13.00
CA GLY A 841 -2.66 -32.32 -11.81
C GLY A 841 -3.04 -30.85 -11.92
N GLY A 842 -2.36 -29.99 -11.14
CA GLY A 842 -2.66 -28.55 -11.11
C GLY A 842 -2.59 -27.85 -12.48
N SER A 843 -1.71 -28.30 -13.38
CA SER A 843 -1.61 -27.74 -14.73
C SER A 843 -2.84 -28.02 -15.61
N GLU A 844 -3.52 -29.14 -15.38
CA GLU A 844 -4.74 -29.51 -16.10
C GLU A 844 -6.00 -29.01 -15.37
N LEU A 845 -5.97 -28.92 -14.02
CA LEU A 845 -7.00 -28.35 -13.16
C LEU A 845 -6.86 -26.83 -13.02
N ASN A 846 -6.95 -26.12 -14.15
CA ASN A 846 -6.67 -24.68 -14.27
C ASN A 846 -7.92 -23.77 -14.18
N GLY A 847 -9.08 -24.33 -13.81
CA GLY A 847 -10.37 -23.62 -13.75
C GLY A 847 -11.08 -23.42 -15.09
N GLN A 848 -10.50 -23.87 -16.20
CA GLN A 848 -11.08 -23.83 -17.55
C GLN A 848 -11.31 -25.22 -18.15
N SER A 849 -10.90 -26.28 -17.45
CA SER A 849 -11.01 -27.65 -17.93
C SER A 849 -12.31 -28.30 -17.46
N THR A 850 -13.03 -28.92 -18.38
CA THR A 850 -14.22 -29.73 -18.05
C THR A 850 -13.81 -31.16 -17.69
N ALA A 851 -14.69 -31.90 -17.02
CA ALA A 851 -14.46 -33.32 -16.77
C ALA A 851 -14.21 -34.11 -18.07
N ALA A 852 -14.87 -33.74 -19.17
CA ALA A 852 -14.69 -34.37 -20.48
C ALA A 852 -13.29 -34.09 -21.07
N MET A 853 -12.80 -32.85 -20.99
CA MET A 853 -11.45 -32.49 -21.43
C MET A 853 -10.40 -33.32 -20.68
N LEU A 854 -10.57 -33.50 -19.37
CA LEU A 854 -9.66 -34.26 -18.50
C LEU A 854 -9.71 -35.78 -18.72
N GLY A 855 -10.58 -36.30 -19.60
CA GLY A 855 -10.82 -37.74 -19.73
C GLY A 855 -11.60 -38.36 -18.55
N LEU A 856 -12.12 -37.52 -17.64
CA LEU A 856 -12.87 -37.91 -16.44
C LEU A 856 -14.38 -37.77 -16.60
N GLY A 857 -14.89 -37.53 -17.82
CA GLY A 857 -16.31 -37.28 -18.06
C GLY A 857 -17.25 -38.38 -17.56
N LYS A 858 -16.80 -39.64 -17.55
CA LYS A 858 -17.55 -40.78 -17.01
C LYS A 858 -17.75 -40.73 -15.48
N MET A 859 -16.95 -39.93 -14.77
CA MET A 859 -17.13 -39.72 -13.32
C MET A 859 -18.31 -38.81 -13.02
N VAL A 860 -18.71 -37.94 -13.95
CA VAL A 860 -19.88 -37.08 -13.75
C VAL A 860 -21.14 -37.93 -13.85
N SER A 861 -21.72 -38.26 -12.69
CA SER A 861 -22.89 -39.14 -12.62
C SER A 861 -24.06 -38.54 -13.39
N GLN A 862 -24.75 -39.37 -14.17
CA GLN A 862 -26.01 -39.03 -14.82
C GLN A 862 -27.23 -39.37 -13.95
N LYS A 863 -27.02 -40.12 -12.85
CA LYS A 863 -28.08 -40.71 -12.03
C LYS A 863 -28.36 -39.96 -10.72
N LYS A 864 -27.44 -39.07 -10.33
CA LYS A 864 -27.60 -38.23 -9.14
C LYS A 864 -27.27 -36.79 -9.50
N ASP A 865 -27.78 -35.86 -8.69
CA ASP A 865 -27.32 -34.48 -8.74
C ASP A 865 -26.01 -34.31 -7.96
N ALA A 866 -25.30 -33.24 -8.26
CA ALA A 866 -24.12 -32.78 -7.53
C ALA A 866 -23.86 -31.32 -7.89
N ILE A 867 -23.10 -30.61 -7.06
CA ILE A 867 -22.63 -29.28 -7.41
C ILE A 867 -21.96 -29.31 -8.79
N GLY A 868 -22.45 -28.46 -9.70
CA GLY A 868 -21.94 -28.33 -11.07
C GLY A 868 -22.41 -29.38 -12.09
N ALA A 869 -23.04 -30.49 -11.66
CA ALA A 869 -23.38 -31.60 -12.55
C ALA A 869 -24.40 -31.24 -13.64
N VAL A 870 -25.36 -30.35 -13.33
CA VAL A 870 -26.32 -29.84 -14.31
C VAL A 870 -25.62 -28.93 -15.32
N MET A 871 -24.85 -27.96 -14.82
CA MET A 871 -24.20 -26.96 -15.66
C MET A 871 -23.09 -27.54 -16.54
N SER A 872 -22.45 -28.64 -16.13
CA SER A 872 -21.47 -29.35 -16.97
C SER A 872 -22.07 -29.94 -18.24
N ARG A 873 -23.40 -30.04 -18.34
CA ARG A 873 -24.13 -30.64 -19.48
C ARG A 873 -24.69 -29.59 -20.44
N ARG A 874 -24.50 -28.29 -20.17
CA ARG A 874 -24.96 -27.23 -21.07
C ARG A 874 -24.25 -27.33 -22.42
N GLU A 875 -24.97 -26.98 -23.49
CA GLU A 875 -24.51 -27.12 -24.88
C GLU A 875 -23.10 -26.55 -25.09
N GLY A 876 -22.81 -25.35 -24.59
CA GLY A 876 -21.50 -24.72 -24.76
C GLY A 876 -20.32 -25.44 -24.09
N LEU A 877 -20.54 -26.25 -23.04
CA LEU A 877 -19.47 -27.06 -22.42
C LEU A 877 -19.46 -28.50 -22.95
N ALA A 878 -20.65 -29.07 -23.18
CA ALA A 878 -20.79 -30.40 -23.74
C ALA A 878 -20.26 -30.46 -25.19
N GLY A 879 -20.35 -29.35 -25.92
CA GLY A 879 -19.84 -29.18 -27.27
C GLY A 879 -18.33 -28.94 -27.38
N ASP A 880 -17.61 -28.75 -26.27
CA ASP A 880 -16.15 -28.65 -26.33
C ASP A 880 -15.55 -30.01 -26.70
N VAL A 881 -14.85 -30.05 -27.83
CA VAL A 881 -14.29 -31.27 -28.41
C VAL A 881 -12.84 -31.52 -27.98
N ARG A 882 -12.24 -30.64 -27.18
CA ARG A 882 -10.86 -30.82 -26.73
C ARG A 882 -10.77 -31.96 -25.73
N ARG A 883 -9.79 -32.84 -25.92
CA ARG A 883 -9.53 -34.00 -25.06
C ARG A 883 -8.05 -34.03 -24.70
N ILE A 884 -7.76 -34.47 -23.47
CA ILE A 884 -6.39 -34.68 -23.02
C ILE A 884 -5.74 -35.79 -23.84
N VAL A 885 -4.54 -35.53 -24.34
CA VAL A 885 -3.73 -36.47 -25.11
C VAL A 885 -2.28 -36.46 -24.62
N GLY A 886 -1.55 -37.52 -24.96
CA GLY A 886 -0.09 -37.54 -24.85
C GLY A 886 0.54 -36.92 -26.09
N LEU A 887 1.65 -36.22 -25.89
CA LEU A 887 2.42 -35.59 -26.95
C LEU A 887 3.88 -36.02 -26.85
N GLN A 888 4.45 -36.46 -27.96
CA GLN A 888 5.84 -36.90 -28.02
C GLN A 888 6.51 -36.34 -29.27
N PRO A 889 7.76 -35.85 -29.21
CA PRO A 889 8.49 -35.39 -30.38
C PRO A 889 8.60 -36.47 -31.46
N VAL A 890 8.49 -36.08 -32.72
CA VAL A 890 8.74 -37.00 -33.85
C VAL A 890 10.20 -37.45 -33.85
N GLU A 891 11.11 -36.50 -33.66
CA GLU A 891 12.52 -36.76 -33.45
C GLU A 891 12.80 -36.91 -31.96
N ARG A 892 13.42 -38.01 -31.53
CA ARG A 892 13.58 -38.33 -30.09
C ARG A 892 14.26 -37.24 -29.26
N ALA A 893 15.14 -36.44 -29.89
CA ALA A 893 15.87 -35.33 -29.28
C ALA A 893 15.08 -34.00 -29.27
N GLY A 894 13.90 -33.96 -29.89
CA GLY A 894 13.04 -32.77 -29.96
C GLY A 894 12.47 -32.36 -28.59
N LYS A 895 11.92 -31.15 -28.54
CA LYS A 895 11.43 -30.55 -27.30
C LYS A 895 9.93 -30.73 -27.10
N VAL A 896 9.49 -30.72 -25.85
CA VAL A 896 8.07 -30.51 -25.51
C VAL A 896 8.06 -29.40 -24.48
N VAL A 897 7.31 -28.34 -24.74
CA VAL A 897 7.29 -27.14 -23.90
C VAL A 897 5.85 -26.91 -23.44
N ALA A 898 5.65 -26.84 -22.13
CA ALA A 898 4.34 -26.50 -21.57
C ALA A 898 3.96 -25.06 -21.97
N GLY A 899 2.70 -24.84 -22.31
CA GLY A 899 2.19 -23.57 -22.83
C GLY A 899 2.26 -23.41 -24.35
N SER A 900 2.94 -24.30 -25.09
CA SER A 900 2.89 -24.27 -26.55
C SER A 900 1.48 -24.57 -27.07
N HIS A 901 1.08 -23.85 -28.11
CA HIS A 901 -0.19 -24.04 -28.82
C HIS A 901 -0.06 -25.10 -29.91
N LEU A 902 -1.14 -25.79 -30.23
CA LEU A 902 -1.17 -26.98 -31.08
C LEU A 902 -1.86 -26.68 -32.41
N PHE A 903 -1.16 -26.95 -33.52
CA PHE A 903 -1.62 -26.65 -34.87
C PHE A 903 -1.51 -27.87 -35.78
N THR A 904 -2.46 -28.03 -36.70
CA THR A 904 -2.31 -28.96 -37.83
C THR A 904 -1.05 -28.62 -38.64
N GLN A 905 -0.34 -29.63 -39.14
CA GLN A 905 0.88 -29.40 -39.92
C GLN A 905 0.59 -28.53 -41.15
N GLY A 906 1.34 -27.43 -41.29
CA GLY A 906 1.20 -26.48 -42.41
C GLY A 906 0.12 -25.42 -42.23
N ALA A 907 -0.65 -25.46 -41.14
CA ALA A 907 -1.57 -24.37 -40.81
C ALA A 907 -0.80 -23.10 -40.41
N THR A 908 -1.38 -21.93 -40.74
CA THR A 908 -0.93 -20.65 -40.19
C THR A 908 -0.97 -20.71 -38.68
N GLN A 909 0.01 -20.16 -37.96
CA GLN A 909 0.02 -20.15 -36.49
C GLN A 909 -0.66 -18.88 -35.98
N ASN A 910 -1.98 -18.92 -35.81
CA ASN A 910 -2.79 -17.81 -35.31
C ASN A 910 -3.98 -18.33 -34.48
N LEU A 911 -4.82 -17.43 -33.95
CA LEU A 911 -5.94 -17.82 -33.10
C LEU A 911 -7.02 -18.64 -33.82
N ASP A 912 -7.17 -18.49 -35.15
CA ASP A 912 -8.23 -19.16 -35.91
C ASP A 912 -7.94 -20.65 -36.15
N THR A 913 -6.67 -21.04 -36.09
CA THR A 913 -6.18 -22.39 -36.39
C THR A 913 -5.60 -23.11 -35.18
N ASP A 914 -5.60 -22.47 -34.02
CA ASP A 914 -5.17 -23.06 -32.75
C ASP A 914 -6.17 -24.12 -32.30
N GLN A 915 -5.69 -25.34 -32.09
CA GLN A 915 -6.49 -26.51 -31.73
C GLN A 915 -6.31 -26.92 -30.26
N GLY A 916 -5.56 -26.16 -29.47
CA GLY A 916 -5.34 -26.43 -28.07
C GLY A 916 -3.90 -26.19 -27.62
N TRP A 917 -3.52 -26.71 -26.46
CA TRP A 917 -2.22 -26.38 -25.85
C TRP A 917 -1.66 -27.51 -25.00
N ILE A 918 -0.35 -27.45 -24.79
CA ILE A 918 0.39 -28.34 -23.90
C ILE A 918 0.25 -27.83 -22.46
N THR A 919 -0.26 -28.65 -21.56
CA THR A 919 -0.44 -28.31 -20.14
C THR A 919 0.78 -28.67 -19.30
N SER A 920 1.40 -29.82 -19.61
CA SER A 920 2.51 -30.36 -18.85
C SER A 920 3.56 -30.93 -19.79
N ALA A 921 4.83 -30.77 -19.45
CA ALA A 921 5.94 -31.32 -20.22
C ALA A 921 7.08 -31.75 -19.29
N CYS A 922 7.70 -32.88 -19.59
CA CYS A 922 8.86 -33.36 -18.85
C CYS A 922 9.72 -34.30 -19.70
N TYR A 923 10.97 -34.52 -19.28
CA TYR A 923 11.77 -35.62 -19.81
C TYR A 923 11.43 -36.91 -19.07
N SER A 924 10.99 -37.95 -19.79
CA SER A 924 10.78 -39.27 -19.20
C SER A 924 12.03 -40.12 -19.36
N PRO A 925 12.68 -40.56 -18.26
CA PRO A 925 13.79 -41.49 -18.35
C PRO A 925 13.38 -42.90 -18.82
N HIS A 926 12.10 -43.27 -18.70
CA HIS A 926 11.58 -44.58 -19.08
C HIS A 926 11.25 -44.67 -20.57
N VAL A 927 10.72 -43.59 -21.14
CA VAL A 927 10.52 -43.44 -22.59
C VAL A 927 11.84 -43.03 -23.28
N GLY A 928 12.70 -42.29 -22.56
CA GLY A 928 13.94 -41.73 -23.07
C GLY A 928 13.71 -40.61 -24.08
N SER A 929 12.63 -39.85 -23.94
CA SER A 929 12.33 -38.63 -24.70
C SER A 929 11.59 -37.62 -23.84
N MET A 930 11.51 -36.37 -24.31
CA MET A 930 10.50 -35.45 -23.81
C MET A 930 9.10 -36.02 -24.10
N ILE A 931 8.19 -35.82 -23.16
CA ILE A 931 6.77 -36.15 -23.28
C ILE A 931 5.95 -35.00 -22.69
N GLY A 932 4.70 -34.89 -23.08
CA GLY A 932 3.78 -33.93 -22.49
C GLY A 932 2.33 -34.38 -22.50
N LEU A 933 1.54 -33.71 -21.68
CA LEU A 933 0.08 -33.75 -21.73
C LEU A 933 -0.41 -32.44 -22.30
N GLY A 934 -1.51 -32.49 -23.05
CA GLY A 934 -2.14 -31.30 -23.60
C GLY A 934 -3.58 -31.57 -23.98
N PHE A 935 -4.37 -30.50 -24.10
CA PHE A 935 -5.72 -30.58 -24.63
C PHE A 935 -5.67 -30.31 -26.13
N LEU A 936 -6.26 -31.20 -26.91
CA LEU A 936 -6.32 -31.10 -28.36
C LEU A 936 -7.75 -31.35 -28.85
N GLU A 937 -8.23 -30.53 -29.77
CA GLU A 937 -9.51 -30.74 -30.46
C GLU A 937 -9.57 -32.13 -31.10
N ASN A 938 -10.59 -32.90 -30.70
CA ASN A 938 -10.81 -34.29 -31.13
C ASN A 938 -9.57 -35.20 -30.92
N GLY A 939 -8.74 -34.90 -29.92
CA GLY A 939 -7.44 -35.55 -29.76
C GLY A 939 -7.51 -37.07 -29.54
N ASP A 940 -8.59 -37.58 -28.96
CA ASP A 940 -8.85 -39.01 -28.77
C ASP A 940 -9.08 -39.79 -30.08
N GLN A 941 -9.41 -39.08 -31.17
CA GLN A 941 -9.61 -39.66 -32.51
C GLN A 941 -8.40 -39.47 -33.44
N ARG A 942 -7.37 -38.77 -32.97
CA ARG A 942 -6.21 -38.32 -33.78
C ARG A 942 -4.90 -38.98 -33.35
N ILE A 943 -4.97 -40.08 -32.61
CA ILE A 943 -3.79 -40.82 -32.14
C ILE A 943 -2.94 -41.28 -33.33
N GLY A 944 -1.65 -40.97 -33.31
CA GLY A 944 -0.68 -41.26 -34.37
C GLY A 944 -0.44 -40.11 -35.36
N GLU A 945 -1.34 -39.12 -35.43
CA GLU A 945 -1.16 -37.93 -36.27
C GLU A 945 0.02 -37.06 -35.77
N VAL A 946 0.70 -36.40 -36.72
CA VAL A 946 1.78 -35.45 -36.43
C VAL A 946 1.25 -34.02 -36.57
N ILE A 947 1.43 -33.24 -35.52
CA ILE A 947 1.04 -31.83 -35.41
C ILE A 947 2.26 -30.96 -35.11
N VAL A 948 2.06 -29.64 -35.13
CA VAL A 948 3.07 -28.65 -34.76
C VAL A 948 2.68 -28.02 -33.42
N ALA A 949 3.57 -28.12 -32.43
CA ALA A 949 3.49 -27.30 -31.23
C ALA A 949 4.31 -26.03 -31.45
N ALA A 950 3.75 -24.85 -31.18
CA ALA A 950 4.45 -23.59 -31.38
C ALA A 950 4.26 -22.62 -30.22
N ASN A 951 5.31 -21.82 -29.97
CA ASN A 951 5.27 -20.60 -29.18
C ASN A 951 5.61 -19.42 -30.11
N PRO A 952 4.61 -18.79 -30.75
CA PRO A 952 4.85 -17.72 -31.71
C PRO A 952 5.54 -16.48 -31.11
N VAL A 953 5.43 -16.27 -29.79
CA VAL A 953 6.06 -15.12 -29.10
C VAL A 953 7.58 -15.29 -29.03
N GLU A 954 8.05 -16.52 -28.80
CA GLU A 954 9.48 -16.85 -28.74
C GLU A 954 10.03 -17.36 -30.08
N GLY A 955 9.17 -17.53 -31.09
CA GLY A 955 9.54 -18.03 -32.41
C GLY A 955 9.93 -19.52 -32.41
N GLU A 956 9.48 -20.28 -31.41
CA GLU A 956 9.79 -21.70 -31.27
C GLU A 956 8.69 -22.58 -31.87
N SER A 957 9.06 -23.69 -32.51
CA SER A 957 8.11 -24.73 -32.92
C SER A 957 8.76 -26.11 -32.97
N GLU A 958 7.96 -27.15 -32.74
CA GLU A 958 8.40 -28.54 -32.77
C GLU A 958 7.31 -29.45 -33.36
N ARG A 959 7.73 -30.51 -34.05
CA ARG A 959 6.79 -31.52 -34.58
C ARG A 959 6.55 -32.60 -33.54
N LEU A 960 5.30 -32.75 -33.12
CA LEU A 960 4.88 -33.72 -32.11
C LEU A 960 3.92 -34.74 -32.72
N ARG A 961 4.11 -36.01 -32.36
CA ARG A 961 3.15 -37.09 -32.58
C ARG A 961 2.17 -37.14 -31.42
N ILE A 962 0.89 -37.23 -31.75
CA ILE A 962 -0.18 -37.47 -30.78
C ILE A 962 -0.14 -38.94 -30.37
N VAL A 963 -0.07 -39.21 -29.08
CA VAL A 963 -0.01 -40.56 -28.50
C VAL A 963 -1.03 -40.69 -27.36
N PRO A 964 -1.33 -41.91 -26.87
CA PRO A 964 -2.14 -42.06 -25.66
C PRO A 964 -1.52 -41.28 -24.50
N ALA A 965 -2.35 -40.66 -23.65
CA ALA A 965 -1.88 -39.93 -22.46
C ALA A 965 -1.12 -40.82 -21.45
N HIS A 966 -1.28 -42.14 -21.54
CA HIS A 966 -0.60 -43.12 -20.70
C HIS A 966 0.63 -43.66 -21.43
N PHE A 967 1.81 -43.11 -21.09
CA PHE A 967 3.08 -43.47 -21.73
C PHE A 967 3.68 -44.77 -21.16
N VAL A 968 3.46 -45.04 -19.88
CA VAL A 968 4.04 -46.19 -19.16
C VAL A 968 2.95 -47.02 -18.51
N ASP A 969 2.98 -48.35 -18.72
CA ASP A 969 2.03 -49.32 -18.16
C ASP A 969 0.55 -48.93 -18.39
N PRO A 970 0.09 -48.74 -19.64
CA PRO A 970 -1.27 -48.23 -19.91
C PRO A 970 -2.37 -49.11 -19.29
N GLU A 971 -2.13 -50.41 -19.12
CA GLU A 971 -3.06 -51.35 -18.48
C GLU A 971 -3.12 -51.22 -16.95
N GLY A 972 -2.17 -50.52 -16.34
CA GLY A 972 -2.10 -50.28 -14.90
C GLY A 972 -1.83 -51.55 -14.08
N ALA A 973 -1.07 -52.49 -14.63
CA ALA A 973 -0.77 -53.75 -13.95
C ALA A 973 0.10 -53.53 -12.70
N ARG A 974 1.07 -52.61 -12.77
CA ARG A 974 2.04 -52.34 -11.69
C ARG A 974 1.39 -51.72 -10.45
N LEU A 975 0.36 -50.92 -10.66
CA LEU A 975 -0.48 -50.30 -9.63
C LEU A 975 -1.26 -51.35 -8.82
N ARG A 976 -1.75 -52.40 -9.51
CA ARG A 976 -2.68 -53.40 -8.99
C ARG A 976 -1.98 -54.66 -8.46
N ASP A 977 -0.66 -54.62 -8.33
CA ASP A 977 0.17 -55.77 -7.90
C ASP A 977 0.17 -56.01 -6.38
#